data_AF-A0A4R4YJQ1-F1
#
_entry.id   AF-A0A4R4YJQ1-F1
#
_cell.length_a   1.000
_cell.length_b   1.000
_cell.length_c   1.000
_cell.angle_alpha   90.00
_cell.angle_beta   90.00
_cell.angle_gamma   90.00
#
_symmetry.space_group_name_H-M   'P 1'
#
loop_
_entity.id
_entity.type
_entity.pdbx_description
1 polymer ?
#
loop_
_entity_poly.entity_id
_entity_poly.type
_entity_poly.pdbx_seq_one_letter_code
_entity_poly.pdbx_strand_id
1 'polypeptide(L)'
;MHERWTAHRLRGARQCVMVAPSHVAAEQGVEQLLAAAAAQFFQGNRLGRGRGAPHFALASWLATLQREGRERLSEDEVVAQLSAHFSQYELFYEGQELREDTQIRVPLATISDLPWWIKLPASVLPRLVLHIADTVFGPQRWFEHRGESRQQERRRDEPEPLKGSLFTLAKRFAGIEGQAPTRQQVNALLADALLEDLRRAYSRGGLFGRGRRRRTYPVLLLGCESGEATTDLLRAIKDVRNSRPRRGTFKKDPLLVVAAGPRAASDVDARAQEEAAPGSPEAAYMGWHEGLKEAPRRDRVWLLPFAIPTSPPPATVRDRVMKLRPPQRVPWMSFVGLGLLVAGVVAVPVSSHEFCRPWWSPSVRAWPPGVLDAMTLEDLGDDGKQCVGLAGEDPPRVDTKELGGVIDKIKETNAKVVLNPKHITVVHLTILSPGNEQGVRVAREELRGLAIAQQESLEEDAPIRLLLANAGANMEYADRAAQKIVEEARRDPRIVGVVGLGLSTQQTIDAVQRLGQAGLPSVGSATTADELIDASPYYYQVSPGNRRQAVFAAAYASADLRARRARVYYSADPDDTYSHELATAMRDELPVAGVEISDHAGYRVTDEGPGESVGQLGRRACQAAERPDEIVVYAGRAERFEQFLTGMKLACQNRYPRILATDDVSRFVLSGANRKYPGLRLEYMTLASSALWGADCQATRRQSGFYIRYNGLFGGACEENRDGRALLTFDALAVIRQAAANVLAKDAVTLKTQGIVAGLADIRGKGLVSGVSGDLDYSDSEAPRTPVDKAIQVLRATEGQPCLAKVAGKFSSQPWIARDCP
;
A
#
# COMPACT_ATOMS: atom_id res chain seq x y z
N MET A 1 13.52 -21.00 38.85
CA MET A 1 12.65 -20.02 38.13
C MET A 1 11.26 -19.87 38.76
N HIS A 2 10.60 -20.96 39.19
CA HIS A 2 9.25 -20.93 39.78
C HIS A 2 9.14 -20.05 41.04
N GLU A 3 10.12 -20.10 41.95
CA GLU A 3 10.18 -19.25 43.16
C GLU A 3 10.44 -17.76 42.88
N ARG A 4 11.24 -17.45 41.86
CA ARG A 4 11.42 -16.06 41.39
C ARG A 4 10.15 -15.52 40.71
N TRP A 5 9.33 -16.40 40.14
CA TRP A 5 8.06 -16.06 39.50
C TRP A 5 6.93 -15.82 40.53
N THR A 6 6.88 -16.59 41.63
CA THR A 6 5.95 -16.37 42.75
C THR A 6 6.31 -15.12 43.56
N ALA A 7 7.60 -14.83 43.76
CA ALA A 7 8.06 -13.59 44.39
C ALA A 7 7.69 -12.32 43.58
N HIS A 8 7.45 -12.44 42.27
CA HIS A 8 6.99 -11.33 41.42
C HIS A 8 5.47 -11.12 41.48
N ARG A 9 4.68 -12.14 41.84
CA ARG A 9 3.21 -12.03 42.00
C ARG A 9 2.80 -11.31 43.28
N LEU A 10 3.63 -11.35 44.32
CA LEU A 10 3.42 -10.60 45.56
C LEU A 10 3.81 -9.11 45.46
N ARG A 11 4.39 -8.68 44.31
CA ARG A 11 4.80 -7.28 44.04
C ARG A 11 3.73 -6.49 43.29
N GLY A 12 2.49 -6.58 43.74
CA GLY A 12 1.42 -5.66 43.41
C GLY A 12 0.94 -4.99 44.69
N ALA A 13 0.28 -3.83 44.59
CA ALA A 13 -0.33 -3.15 45.73
C ALA A 13 -1.02 -4.14 46.67
N ARG A 14 -0.71 -4.06 47.97
CA ARG A 14 -1.25 -4.99 48.97
C ARG A 14 -2.77 -4.95 48.89
N GLN A 15 -3.37 -6.12 48.63
CA GLN A 15 -4.82 -6.25 48.44
C GLN A 15 -5.57 -6.42 49.76
N CYS A 16 -4.85 -6.81 50.81
CA CYS A 16 -5.31 -6.78 52.20
C CYS A 16 -4.38 -5.84 52.96
N VAL A 17 -4.96 -4.88 53.66
CA VAL A 17 -4.27 -3.80 54.36
C VAL A 17 -4.70 -3.82 55.81
N MET A 18 -3.75 -3.98 56.73
CA MET A 18 -3.98 -3.84 58.16
C MET A 18 -3.52 -2.46 58.60
N VAL A 19 -4.41 -1.74 59.29
CA VAL A 19 -4.11 -0.44 59.88
C VAL A 19 -4.35 -0.56 61.38
N ALA A 20 -3.27 -0.49 62.16
CA ALA A 20 -3.34 -0.41 63.62
C ALA A 20 -3.41 1.06 64.06
N PRO A 21 -4.17 1.39 65.12
CA PRO A 21 -4.04 2.67 65.79
C PRO A 21 -2.63 2.76 66.40
N SER A 22 -1.87 3.82 66.11
CA SER A 22 -0.55 4.03 66.74
C SER A 22 -0.75 4.61 68.14
N HIS A 23 0.04 4.18 69.13
CA HIS A 23 -0.12 4.58 70.54
C HIS A 23 0.31 6.03 70.88
N VAL A 24 0.45 6.93 69.90
CA VAL A 24 1.02 8.27 70.13
C VAL A 24 0.04 9.40 69.76
N ALA A 25 -0.28 10.21 70.79
CA ALA A 25 -0.99 11.50 70.82
C ALA A 25 -2.50 11.54 70.51
N ALA A 26 -3.25 12.21 71.40
CA ALA A 26 -4.71 12.25 71.52
C ALA A 26 -5.49 13.05 70.44
N GLU A 27 -4.94 13.24 69.24
CA GLU A 27 -5.62 13.92 68.11
C GLU A 27 -5.68 13.05 66.83
N GLN A 28 -5.74 11.72 66.98
CA GLN A 28 -5.85 10.81 65.82
C GLN A 28 -7.28 10.82 65.24
N GLY A 29 -7.43 11.43 64.07
CA GLY A 29 -8.69 11.47 63.32
C GLY A 29 -8.81 10.38 62.24
N VAL A 30 -10.03 10.17 61.74
CA VAL A 30 -10.39 9.34 60.57
C VAL A 30 -9.46 9.54 59.36
N GLU A 31 -8.91 10.75 59.20
CA GLU A 31 -7.95 11.10 58.16
C GLU A 31 -6.68 10.23 58.17
N GLN A 32 -6.11 9.94 59.35
CA GLN A 32 -4.88 9.13 59.46
C GLN A 32 -5.12 7.68 59.07
N LEU A 33 -6.26 7.09 59.49
CA LEU A 33 -6.65 5.73 59.12
C LEU A 33 -6.84 5.61 57.59
N LEU A 34 -7.49 6.60 56.98
CA LEU A 34 -7.68 6.64 55.52
C LEU A 34 -6.36 6.89 54.78
N ALA A 35 -5.47 7.72 55.30
CA ALA A 35 -4.16 7.97 54.71
C ALA A 35 -3.28 6.72 54.73
N ALA A 36 -3.24 5.99 55.85
CA ALA A 36 -2.57 4.70 55.96
C ALA A 36 -3.14 3.67 54.97
N ALA A 37 -4.47 3.60 54.85
CA ALA A 37 -5.13 2.74 53.88
C ALA A 37 -4.78 3.12 52.43
N ALA A 38 -4.80 4.41 52.09
CA ALA A 38 -4.45 4.92 50.77
C ALA A 38 -3.00 4.58 50.42
N ALA A 39 -2.05 4.83 51.33
CA ALA A 39 -0.65 4.52 51.12
C ALA A 39 -0.44 3.04 50.75
N GLN A 40 -1.08 2.11 51.47
CA GLN A 40 -0.92 0.69 51.20
C GLN A 40 -1.67 0.19 49.94
N PHE A 41 -2.88 0.70 49.64
CA PHE A 41 -3.64 0.31 48.45
C PHE A 41 -3.05 0.84 47.13
N PHE A 42 -2.25 1.89 47.19
CA PHE A 42 -1.73 2.62 46.03
C PHE A 42 -0.19 2.59 45.90
N GLN A 43 0.52 1.89 46.80
CA GLN A 43 1.98 1.67 46.75
C GLN A 43 2.49 1.24 45.35
N GLY A 44 3.49 1.96 44.84
CA GLY A 44 4.10 1.73 43.52
C GLY A 44 5.21 0.68 43.52
N ASN A 45 5.48 0.09 42.34
CA ASN A 45 6.68 -0.72 42.13
C ASN A 45 7.91 0.20 41.89
N ARG A 46 9.12 -0.32 42.16
CA ARG A 46 10.46 0.33 42.06
C ARG A 46 10.76 1.19 40.81
N LEU A 47 9.91 1.18 39.77
CA LEU A 47 10.06 1.95 38.53
C LEU A 47 9.29 3.29 38.53
N GLY A 48 8.85 3.80 39.69
CA GLY A 48 8.21 5.12 39.81
C GLY A 48 6.81 5.26 39.18
N ARG A 49 6.30 4.22 38.49
CA ARG A 49 4.93 4.17 37.95
C ARG A 49 3.91 3.72 39.01
N GLY A 50 3.96 4.33 40.19
CA GLY A 50 3.00 4.12 41.28
C GLY A 50 1.71 4.87 41.00
N ARG A 51 0.57 4.17 41.11
CA ARG A 51 -0.76 4.69 40.77
C ARG A 51 -1.30 5.47 41.98
N GLY A 52 -1.45 6.78 41.91
CA GLY A 52 -1.89 7.61 43.04
C GLY A 52 -3.38 7.52 43.39
N ALA A 53 -3.74 8.12 44.54
CA ALA A 53 -5.10 8.40 45.00
C ALA A 53 -5.39 9.92 44.89
N PRO A 54 -5.61 10.45 43.67
CA PRO A 54 -5.67 11.88 43.43
C PRO A 54 -6.86 12.58 44.09
N HIS A 55 -8.02 11.91 44.21
CA HIS A 55 -9.17 12.53 44.87
C HIS A 55 -8.93 12.60 46.39
N PHE A 56 -8.41 11.51 46.98
CA PHE A 56 -8.10 11.46 48.40
C PHE A 56 -7.06 12.49 48.81
N ALA A 57 -5.99 12.63 48.03
CA ALA A 57 -4.94 13.60 48.32
C ALA A 57 -5.45 15.06 48.26
N LEU A 58 -6.28 15.40 47.27
CA LEU A 58 -6.91 16.73 47.21
C LEU A 58 -7.86 16.98 48.41
N ALA A 59 -8.58 15.95 48.85
CA ALA A 59 -9.46 16.05 50.02
C ALA A 59 -8.67 16.20 51.34
N SER A 60 -7.54 15.52 51.49
CA SER A 60 -6.65 15.65 52.65
C SER A 60 -6.00 17.04 52.69
N TRP A 61 -5.58 17.58 51.54
CA TRP A 61 -5.12 18.97 51.46
C TRP A 61 -6.18 19.98 51.89
N LEU A 62 -7.44 19.82 51.47
CA LEU A 62 -8.52 20.68 51.94
C LEU A 62 -8.61 20.64 53.48
N ALA A 63 -8.50 19.45 54.08
CA ALA A 63 -8.54 19.28 55.53
C ALA A 63 -7.35 19.94 56.26
N THR A 64 -6.20 20.13 55.61
CA THR A 64 -5.02 20.76 56.23
C THR A 64 -5.17 22.28 56.31
N LEU A 65 -5.83 22.91 55.33
CA LEU A 65 -6.13 24.36 55.36
C LEU A 65 -6.91 24.78 56.62
N GLN A 66 -7.74 23.87 57.15
CA GLN A 66 -8.50 24.11 58.37
C GLN A 66 -7.62 23.98 59.65
N ARG A 67 -6.54 23.18 59.60
CA ARG A 67 -5.62 22.96 60.74
C ARG A 67 -4.60 24.08 60.88
N GLU A 68 -4.15 24.66 59.76
CA GLU A 68 -3.17 25.75 59.73
C GLU A 68 -3.80 27.13 60.06
N GLY A 69 -5.13 27.23 60.08
CA GLY A 69 -5.86 28.47 60.29
C GLY A 69 -5.85 28.99 61.74
N ARG A 70 -4.88 29.83 62.08
CA ARG A 70 -5.07 30.93 63.06
C ARG A 70 -4.79 32.33 62.50
N GLU A 71 -4.22 32.46 61.31
CA GLU A 71 -4.08 33.74 60.59
C GLU A 71 -4.76 33.66 59.22
N ARG A 72 -5.54 34.69 58.86
CA ARG A 72 -6.38 34.73 57.65
C ARG A 72 -5.48 34.76 56.40
N LEU A 73 -5.49 33.70 55.59
CA LEU A 73 -4.81 33.64 54.29
C LEU A 73 -5.58 34.46 53.23
N SER A 74 -4.87 35.22 52.40
CA SER A 74 -5.43 35.97 51.26
C SER A 74 -5.70 35.08 50.04
N GLU A 75 -6.53 35.54 49.09
CA GLU A 75 -6.87 34.77 47.88
C GLU A 75 -5.65 34.46 47.00
N ASP A 76 -4.70 35.38 46.92
CA ASP A 76 -3.43 35.19 46.21
C ASP A 76 -2.52 34.16 46.92
N GLU A 77 -2.54 34.10 48.26
CA GLU A 77 -1.82 33.08 49.03
C GLU A 77 -2.43 31.69 48.89
N VAL A 78 -3.75 31.57 48.78
CA VAL A 78 -4.42 30.28 48.50
C VAL A 78 -4.03 29.77 47.11
N VAL A 79 -3.98 30.66 46.11
CA VAL A 79 -3.55 30.32 44.74
C VAL A 79 -2.05 29.98 44.69
N ALA A 80 -1.21 30.74 45.40
CA ALA A 80 0.23 30.47 45.53
C ALA A 80 0.51 29.15 46.26
N GLN A 81 -0.23 28.85 47.34
CA GLN A 81 -0.16 27.57 48.03
C GLN A 81 -0.67 26.43 47.15
N LEU A 82 -1.76 26.59 46.39
CA LEU A 82 -2.19 25.60 45.39
C LEU A 82 -1.07 25.30 44.37
N SER A 83 -0.41 26.35 43.87
CA SER A 83 0.69 26.24 42.90
C SER A 83 1.96 25.61 43.50
N ALA A 84 2.29 25.90 44.77
CA ALA A 84 3.41 25.30 45.49
C ALA A 84 3.10 23.85 45.96
N HIS A 85 1.83 23.55 46.25
CA HIS A 85 1.37 22.23 46.69
C HIS A 85 1.46 21.18 45.57
N PHE A 86 1.31 21.58 44.31
CA PHE A 86 1.54 20.71 43.16
C PHE A 86 2.98 20.20 43.02
N SER A 87 3.96 20.80 43.72
CA SER A 87 5.37 20.41 43.60
C SER A 87 5.95 19.67 44.83
N GLN A 88 5.43 19.83 46.06
CA GLN A 88 6.20 19.43 47.25
C GLN A 88 5.46 18.86 48.47
N TYR A 89 4.16 18.53 48.43
CA TYR A 89 3.50 18.01 49.64
C TYR A 89 3.84 16.54 49.95
N GLU A 90 4.14 16.23 51.21
CA GLU A 90 4.46 14.88 51.72
C GLU A 90 3.53 14.53 52.89
N LEU A 91 2.80 13.42 52.81
CA LEU A 91 2.06 12.86 53.95
C LEU A 91 3.03 12.09 54.86
N PHE A 92 3.03 12.40 56.15
CA PHE A 92 3.85 11.72 57.17
C PHE A 92 3.04 10.65 57.90
N TYR A 93 3.58 9.42 57.95
CA TYR A 93 3.07 8.33 58.78
C TYR A 93 4.22 7.55 59.39
N GLU A 94 4.09 7.19 60.66
CA GLU A 94 5.03 6.36 61.41
C GLU A 94 4.38 5.00 61.66
N GLY A 95 4.89 3.96 60.99
CA GLY A 95 4.35 2.60 61.05
C GLY A 95 5.15 1.70 61.97
N GLN A 96 4.47 0.96 62.85
CA GLN A 96 5.13 0.20 63.92
C GLN A 96 5.70 -1.19 63.53
N GLU A 97 5.54 -1.66 62.29
CA GLU A 97 6.09 -2.95 61.89
C GLU A 97 6.72 -2.89 60.50
N LEU A 98 8.03 -2.60 60.46
CA LEU A 98 9.03 -3.06 59.50
C LEU A 98 10.28 -2.19 59.64
N ARG A 99 11.25 -2.61 60.47
CA ARG A 99 12.62 -2.05 60.60
C ARG A 99 12.72 -0.52 60.78
N GLU A 100 13.39 -0.12 61.86
CA GLU A 100 13.79 1.27 62.14
C GLU A 100 14.06 2.08 60.86
N ASP A 101 13.36 3.22 60.78
CA ASP A 101 13.61 4.34 59.86
C ASP A 101 13.03 4.29 58.44
N THR A 102 11.84 3.73 58.23
CA THR A 102 11.08 3.98 56.98
C THR A 102 10.02 5.08 57.14
N GLN A 103 10.46 6.33 57.02
CA GLN A 103 9.60 7.48 56.70
C GLN A 103 8.92 7.23 55.34
N ILE A 104 7.62 6.91 55.31
CA ILE A 104 6.88 6.78 54.05
C ILE A 104 6.47 8.18 53.60
N ARG A 105 7.32 8.82 52.79
CA ARG A 105 6.96 10.03 52.05
C ARG A 105 5.99 9.63 50.95
N VAL A 106 4.80 10.22 50.93
CA VAL A 106 3.93 10.19 49.75
C VAL A 106 4.18 11.49 48.97
N PRO A 107 5.21 11.55 48.10
CA PRO A 107 5.47 12.77 47.35
C PRO A 107 4.29 13.03 46.40
N LEU A 108 3.66 14.19 46.55
CA LEU A 108 2.59 14.65 45.65
C LEU A 108 3.01 14.74 44.17
N ALA A 109 4.31 14.61 43.86
CA ALA A 109 4.80 14.37 42.50
C ALA A 109 4.12 13.15 41.82
N THR A 110 3.56 12.21 42.58
CA THR A 110 2.70 11.11 42.08
C THR A 110 1.26 11.50 41.73
N ILE A 111 0.80 12.71 42.05
CA ILE A 111 -0.48 13.27 41.55
C ILE A 111 -0.37 13.70 40.09
N SER A 112 0.84 13.97 39.62
CA SER A 112 1.08 14.30 38.21
C SER A 112 1.46 13.05 37.40
N ASP A 113 0.48 12.16 37.20
CA ASP A 113 0.45 11.26 36.03
C ASP A 113 0.21 12.06 34.71
N LEU A 114 0.55 13.36 34.71
CA LEU A 114 0.57 14.22 33.55
C LEU A 114 1.79 13.83 32.71
N PRO A 115 1.59 13.53 31.40
CA PRO A 115 2.69 13.29 30.49
C PRO A 115 3.76 14.39 30.59
N TRP A 116 5.02 14.04 30.39
CA TRP A 116 6.16 14.96 30.49
C TRP A 116 5.99 16.23 29.62
N TRP A 117 5.25 16.13 28.50
CA TRP A 117 4.94 17.24 27.60
C TRP A 117 3.93 18.27 28.18
N ILE A 118 3.24 17.95 29.28
CA ILE A 118 2.39 18.90 30.04
C ILE A 118 3.16 19.54 31.20
N LYS A 119 4.13 18.83 31.80
CA LYS A 119 4.94 19.35 32.92
C LYS A 119 5.91 20.46 32.50
N LEU A 120 6.44 20.37 31.28
CA LEU A 120 7.39 21.33 30.72
C LEU A 120 6.82 22.76 30.52
N PRO A 121 5.59 22.96 30.01
CA PRO A 121 5.02 24.32 29.88
C PRO A 121 4.43 24.90 31.18
N ALA A 122 4.32 24.14 32.28
CA ALA A 122 3.73 24.62 33.54
C ALA A 122 4.54 25.72 34.23
N SER A 123 5.85 25.80 33.96
CA SER A 123 6.72 26.88 34.41
C SER A 123 6.59 28.16 33.56
N VAL A 124 5.95 28.08 32.38
CA VAL A 124 5.91 29.16 31.39
C VAL A 124 4.50 29.76 31.21
N LEU A 125 3.44 28.93 31.26
CA LEU A 125 2.04 29.37 31.07
C LEU A 125 1.06 28.65 32.02
N PRO A 126 1.05 28.99 33.32
CA PRO A 126 0.27 28.28 34.36
C PRO A 126 -1.25 28.32 34.12
N ARG A 127 -1.79 29.39 33.52
CA ARG A 127 -3.23 29.53 33.23
C ARG A 127 -3.71 28.61 32.10
N LEU A 128 -2.89 28.37 31.08
CA LEU A 128 -3.21 27.47 29.96
C LEU A 128 -3.19 26.00 30.43
N VAL A 129 -2.23 25.66 31.31
CA VAL A 129 -2.10 24.33 31.90
C VAL A 129 -3.27 24.01 32.84
N LEU A 130 -3.77 24.97 33.62
CA LEU A 130 -4.99 24.79 34.42
C LEU A 130 -6.21 24.51 33.55
N HIS A 131 -6.37 25.18 32.41
CA HIS A 131 -7.46 24.94 31.46
C HIS A 131 -7.36 23.59 30.72
N ILE A 132 -6.14 23.17 30.37
CA ILE A 132 -5.88 21.85 29.75
C ILE A 132 -6.03 20.72 30.78
N ALA A 133 -5.60 20.94 32.03
CA ALA A 133 -5.82 20.02 33.14
C ALA A 133 -7.32 19.87 33.43
N ASP A 134 -8.09 20.96 33.42
CA ASP A 134 -9.55 20.94 33.57
C ASP A 134 -10.25 20.13 32.47
N THR A 135 -9.76 20.19 31.23
CA THR A 135 -10.38 19.51 30.09
C THR A 135 -9.95 18.05 29.92
N VAL A 136 -8.72 17.68 30.32
CA VAL A 136 -8.13 16.36 30.04
C VAL A 136 -8.00 15.47 31.29
N PHE A 137 -7.83 16.04 32.48
CA PHE A 137 -7.57 15.30 33.73
C PHE A 137 -8.48 15.78 34.86
N GLY A 138 -9.66 15.15 34.99
CA GLY A 138 -10.75 15.62 35.87
C GLY A 138 -10.93 14.94 37.25
N PRO A 139 -9.95 14.95 38.19
CA PRO A 139 -10.26 14.75 39.60
C PRO A 139 -10.84 16.01 40.26
N GLN A 140 -10.57 17.22 39.74
CA GLN A 140 -11.14 18.47 40.27
C GLN A 140 -12.64 18.59 39.95
N ARG A 141 -13.05 18.25 38.71
CA ARG A 141 -14.47 18.14 38.30
C ARG A 141 -15.28 17.18 39.17
N TRP A 142 -14.65 16.21 39.83
CA TRP A 142 -15.37 15.32 40.75
C TRP A 142 -15.95 16.09 41.94
N PHE A 143 -15.25 17.10 42.46
CA PHE A 143 -15.75 17.93 43.58
C PHE A 143 -16.98 18.75 43.18
N GLU A 144 -16.99 19.28 41.95
CA GLU A 144 -18.13 20.03 41.40
C GLU A 144 -19.39 19.15 41.26
N HIS A 145 -19.23 17.96 40.70
CA HIS A 145 -20.36 17.07 40.39
C HIS A 145 -20.76 16.14 41.54
N ARG A 146 -20.05 16.17 42.68
CA ARG A 146 -20.31 15.34 43.88
C ARG A 146 -21.70 15.60 44.49
N GLY A 147 -22.31 16.76 44.21
CA GLY A 147 -23.55 17.22 44.85
C GLY A 147 -24.70 17.63 43.92
N GLU A 148 -24.56 17.45 42.60
CA GLU A 148 -25.61 17.77 41.63
C GLU A 148 -26.69 16.67 41.59
N SER A 149 -27.62 16.73 42.54
CA SER A 149 -28.94 16.10 42.40
C SER A 149 -29.99 16.93 43.14
N ARG A 150 -31.12 17.12 42.46
CA ARG A 150 -32.27 17.96 42.82
C ARG A 150 -32.81 17.70 44.24
N GLN A 151 -33.38 18.76 44.84
CA GLN A 151 -34.18 18.78 46.06
C GLN A 151 -34.78 17.41 46.39
N GLN A 152 -34.29 16.79 47.47
CA GLN A 152 -34.88 15.59 48.04
C GLN A 152 -34.86 15.78 49.55
N GLU A 153 -36.02 15.66 50.20
CA GLU A 153 -36.23 15.93 51.62
C GLU A 153 -35.19 15.22 52.50
N ARG A 154 -34.55 16.02 53.36
CA ARG A 154 -33.46 15.65 54.27
C ARG A 154 -34.02 15.25 55.64
N ARG A 155 -33.36 14.32 56.33
CA ARG A 155 -33.54 14.15 57.78
C ARG A 155 -32.65 15.14 58.54
N ARG A 156 -33.07 15.50 59.75
CA ARG A 156 -32.43 16.51 60.61
C ARG A 156 -31.02 16.12 61.09
N ASP A 157 -30.66 14.83 61.01
CA ASP A 157 -29.47 14.26 61.66
C ASP A 157 -28.33 13.88 60.69
N GLU A 158 -28.50 14.05 59.37
CA GLU A 158 -27.43 13.77 58.39
C GLU A 158 -26.67 15.07 58.01
N PRO A 159 -25.33 15.08 58.06
CA PRO A 159 -24.55 16.26 57.69
C PRO A 159 -24.70 16.55 56.20
N GLU A 160 -24.90 17.82 55.85
CA GLU A 160 -24.95 18.23 54.45
C GLU A 160 -23.63 17.90 53.74
N PRO A 161 -23.65 17.18 52.59
CA PRO A 161 -22.44 16.93 51.83
C PRO A 161 -21.84 18.26 51.36
N LEU A 162 -20.53 18.41 51.49
CA LEU A 162 -19.82 19.59 51.01
C LEU A 162 -19.96 19.69 49.49
N LYS A 163 -20.55 20.79 49.02
CA LYS A 163 -20.79 21.10 47.60
C LYS A 163 -19.97 22.30 47.16
N GLY A 164 -19.54 22.29 45.91
CA GLY A 164 -18.84 23.39 45.26
C GLY A 164 -17.64 22.90 44.46
N SER A 165 -17.05 23.80 43.68
CA SER A 165 -15.75 23.53 43.04
C SER A 165 -14.67 23.32 44.09
N LEU A 166 -13.56 22.67 43.69
CA LEU A 166 -12.40 22.50 44.57
C LEU A 166 -11.95 23.84 45.19
N PHE A 167 -12.00 24.92 44.39
CA PHE A 167 -11.66 26.27 44.84
C PHE A 167 -12.66 26.83 45.86
N THR A 168 -13.95 26.61 45.66
CA THR A 168 -15.00 27.03 46.62
C THR A 168 -14.83 26.30 47.96
N LEU A 169 -14.48 25.01 47.91
CA LEU A 169 -14.19 24.23 49.11
C LEU A 169 -12.92 24.75 49.79
N ALA A 170 -11.85 25.04 49.05
CA ALA A 170 -10.62 25.59 49.63
C ALA A 170 -10.89 26.90 50.40
N LYS A 171 -11.69 27.82 49.85
CA LYS A 171 -12.11 29.05 50.55
C LYS A 171 -12.90 28.77 51.83
N ARG A 172 -13.78 27.77 51.83
CA ARG A 172 -14.56 27.35 53.03
C ARG A 172 -13.67 26.72 54.11
N PHE A 173 -12.74 25.85 53.71
CA PHE A 173 -11.80 25.19 54.64
C PHE A 173 -10.79 26.18 55.22
N ALA A 174 -10.38 27.19 54.45
CA ALA A 174 -9.53 28.28 54.91
C ALA A 174 -10.28 29.35 55.75
N GLY A 175 -11.59 29.24 55.92
CA GLY A 175 -12.41 30.20 56.68
C GLY A 175 -12.57 31.56 55.99
N ILE A 176 -12.32 31.64 54.68
CA ILE A 176 -12.41 32.88 53.87
C ILE A 176 -13.87 33.17 53.49
N GLU A 177 -14.64 32.14 53.15
CA GLU A 177 -16.01 32.29 52.64
C GLU A 177 -16.93 31.16 53.15
N GLY A 178 -18.02 31.50 53.82
CA GLY A 178 -18.99 30.55 54.37
C GLY A 178 -18.59 29.92 55.71
N GLN A 179 -19.44 29.04 56.24
CA GLN A 179 -19.19 28.34 57.50
C GLN A 179 -18.13 27.24 57.31
N ALA A 180 -17.14 27.19 58.21
CA ALA A 180 -16.11 26.17 58.19
C ALA A 180 -16.73 24.75 58.31
N PRO A 181 -16.23 23.76 57.56
CA PRO A 181 -16.74 22.40 57.61
C PRO A 181 -16.64 21.77 59.01
N THR A 182 -17.68 21.03 59.40
CA THR A 182 -17.66 20.22 60.62
C THR A 182 -16.76 18.99 60.45
N ARG A 183 -16.23 18.45 61.56
CA ARG A 183 -15.39 17.23 61.56
C ARG A 183 -16.05 16.05 60.84
N GLN A 184 -17.37 15.88 60.98
CA GLN A 184 -18.13 14.84 60.30
C GLN A 184 -18.17 15.04 58.77
N GLN A 185 -18.31 16.28 58.30
CA GLN A 185 -18.27 16.62 56.88
C GLN A 185 -16.89 16.38 56.27
N VAL A 186 -15.82 16.68 57.01
CA VAL A 186 -14.43 16.39 56.58
C VAL A 186 -14.20 14.88 56.48
N ASN A 187 -14.62 14.11 57.48
CA ASN A 187 -14.50 12.65 57.47
C ASN A 187 -15.24 12.01 56.28
N ALA A 188 -16.46 12.46 55.99
CA ALA A 188 -17.23 12.01 54.83
C ALA A 188 -16.60 12.46 53.50
N LEU A 189 -15.96 13.63 53.44
CA LEU A 189 -15.23 14.10 52.26
C LEU A 189 -14.09 13.15 51.91
N LEU A 190 -13.25 12.84 52.90
CA LEU A 190 -12.07 11.98 52.79
C LEU A 190 -12.45 10.54 52.43
N ALA A 191 -13.44 9.97 53.10
CA ALA A 191 -13.90 8.60 52.82
C ALA A 191 -14.40 8.46 51.37
N ASP A 192 -15.20 9.42 50.90
CA ASP A 192 -15.76 9.39 49.55
C ASP A 192 -14.69 9.53 48.46
N ALA A 193 -13.66 10.33 48.74
CA ALA A 193 -12.54 10.53 47.84
C ALA A 193 -11.73 9.25 47.67
N LEU A 194 -11.43 8.54 48.78
CA LEU A 194 -10.74 7.25 48.72
C LEU A 194 -11.57 6.18 47.99
N LEU A 195 -12.87 6.09 48.27
CA LEU A 195 -13.76 5.14 47.61
C LEU A 195 -13.88 5.40 46.10
N GLU A 196 -13.84 6.66 45.67
CA GLU A 196 -13.79 7.02 44.24
C GLU A 196 -12.49 6.57 43.57
N ASP A 197 -11.35 6.80 44.22
CA ASP A 197 -10.05 6.35 43.73
C ASP A 197 -10.00 4.83 43.57
N LEU A 198 -10.49 4.09 44.57
CA LEU A 198 -10.61 2.63 44.51
C LEU A 198 -11.57 2.18 43.39
N ARG A 199 -12.73 2.82 43.24
CA ARG A 199 -13.68 2.51 42.17
C ARG A 199 -13.06 2.68 40.78
N ARG A 200 -12.31 3.76 40.55
CA ARG A 200 -11.60 3.99 39.29
C ARG A 200 -10.48 2.98 39.08
N ALA A 201 -9.71 2.67 40.12
CA ALA A 201 -8.60 1.72 40.06
C ALA A 201 -9.05 0.28 39.78
N TYR A 202 -10.27 -0.09 40.18
CA TYR A 202 -10.84 -1.44 40.01
C TYR A 202 -11.94 -1.53 38.94
N SER A 203 -12.24 -0.46 38.20
CA SER A 203 -13.24 -0.47 37.11
C SER A 203 -12.81 -1.34 35.91
N ARG A 204 -13.72 -2.21 35.44
CA ARG A 204 -13.52 -3.16 34.32
C ARG A 204 -14.19 -2.77 33.00
N GLY A 205 -14.87 -1.61 32.96
CA GLY A 205 -15.86 -1.28 31.91
C GLY A 205 -15.34 -0.88 30.53
N GLY A 206 -14.05 -0.59 30.35
CA GLY A 206 -13.49 -0.16 29.05
C GLY A 206 -12.53 -1.18 28.42
N LEU A 207 -12.24 -1.02 27.13
CA LEU A 207 -11.22 -1.80 26.37
C LEU A 207 -9.85 -1.80 27.10
N PHE A 208 -9.52 -0.68 27.75
CA PHE A 208 -8.31 -0.49 28.56
C PHE A 208 -8.59 -0.40 30.08
N GLY A 209 -9.71 -0.96 30.55
CA GLY A 209 -10.16 -0.84 31.94
C GLY A 209 -9.09 -1.28 32.95
N ARG A 210 -8.69 -0.34 33.84
CA ARG A 210 -7.58 -0.51 34.79
C ARG A 210 -7.76 -1.70 35.76
N GLY A 211 -9.01 -2.06 36.06
CA GLY A 211 -9.37 -3.18 36.91
C GLY A 211 -9.26 -4.57 36.27
N ARG A 212 -9.00 -4.68 34.95
CA ARG A 212 -8.90 -5.99 34.26
C ARG A 212 -7.70 -6.84 34.72
N ARG A 213 -6.65 -6.20 35.27
CA ARG A 213 -5.47 -6.88 35.82
C ARG A 213 -5.62 -7.23 37.32
N ARG A 214 -6.63 -6.70 38.02
CA ARG A 214 -6.85 -6.92 39.45
C ARG A 214 -7.86 -8.06 39.66
N ARG A 215 -7.41 -9.12 40.35
CA ARG A 215 -8.16 -10.39 40.50
C ARG A 215 -9.00 -10.49 41.78
N THR A 216 -8.79 -9.60 42.74
CA THR A 216 -9.44 -9.59 44.06
C THR A 216 -9.92 -8.17 44.39
N TYR A 217 -10.79 -8.05 45.39
CA TYR A 217 -11.26 -6.77 45.94
C TYR A 217 -10.31 -6.30 47.06
N PRO A 218 -10.09 -4.98 47.25
CA PRO A 218 -9.32 -4.44 48.37
C PRO A 218 -10.03 -4.69 49.70
N VAL A 219 -9.27 -5.14 50.70
CA VAL A 219 -9.73 -5.41 52.07
C VAL A 219 -8.97 -4.51 53.05
N LEU A 220 -9.69 -3.79 53.89
CA LEU A 220 -9.18 -2.97 54.99
C LEU A 220 -9.49 -3.66 56.33
N LEU A 221 -8.46 -3.99 57.10
CA LEU A 221 -8.55 -4.58 58.43
C LEU A 221 -8.26 -3.50 59.47
N LEU A 222 -9.22 -3.26 60.38
CA LEU A 222 -9.11 -2.34 61.51
C LEU A 222 -8.97 -3.17 62.81
N GLY A 223 -7.92 -2.90 63.60
CA GLY A 223 -7.53 -3.70 64.77
C GLY A 223 -8.43 -3.57 66.00
N CYS A 224 -8.32 -4.55 66.92
CA CYS A 224 -9.21 -4.78 68.08
C CYS A 224 -9.26 -3.66 69.14
N GLU A 225 -8.24 -2.80 69.25
CA GLU A 225 -8.15 -1.75 70.28
C GLU A 225 -8.61 -0.37 69.77
N SER A 226 -9.46 -0.36 68.75
CA SER A 226 -9.75 0.86 68.01
C SER A 226 -10.86 1.69 68.68
N GLY A 227 -10.46 2.85 69.21
CA GLY A 227 -11.36 3.84 69.84
C GLY A 227 -12.31 4.57 68.88
N GLU A 228 -12.85 5.71 69.34
CA GLU A 228 -13.86 6.55 68.67
C GLU A 228 -13.60 6.81 67.17
N ALA A 229 -12.33 6.91 66.75
CA ALA A 229 -11.93 7.14 65.37
C ALA A 229 -12.32 6.01 64.39
N THR A 230 -12.38 4.74 64.84
CA THR A 230 -12.81 3.63 63.97
C THR A 230 -14.33 3.62 63.80
N THR A 231 -15.08 3.89 64.86
CA THR A 231 -16.52 4.09 64.79
C THR A 231 -16.85 5.26 63.84
N ASP A 232 -16.11 6.37 63.93
CA ASP A 232 -16.27 7.52 63.05
C ASP A 232 -15.92 7.22 61.58
N LEU A 233 -14.88 6.41 61.32
CA LEU A 233 -14.52 5.97 59.98
C LEU A 233 -15.62 5.08 59.38
N LEU A 234 -16.12 4.12 60.15
CA LEU A 234 -17.21 3.24 59.72
C LEU A 234 -18.49 4.04 59.43
N ARG A 235 -18.79 5.05 60.27
CA ARG A 235 -19.91 5.98 60.06
C ARG A 235 -19.72 6.80 58.79
N ALA A 236 -18.52 7.35 58.55
CA ALA A 236 -18.22 8.10 57.34
C ALA A 236 -18.35 7.26 56.06
N ILE A 237 -17.86 6.00 56.05
CA ILE A 237 -18.00 5.08 54.91
C ILE A 237 -19.47 4.75 54.65
N LYS A 238 -20.24 4.48 55.72
CA LYS A 238 -21.69 4.22 55.65
C LYS A 238 -22.42 5.42 55.03
N ASP A 239 -22.19 6.62 55.55
CA ASP A 239 -22.87 7.84 55.10
C ASP A 239 -22.60 8.11 53.61
N VAL A 240 -21.35 7.89 53.18
CA VAL A 240 -20.97 7.98 51.76
C VAL A 240 -21.69 6.95 50.89
N ARG A 241 -21.75 5.69 51.34
CA ARG A 241 -22.43 4.62 50.59
C ARG A 241 -23.93 4.89 50.44
N ASN A 242 -24.56 5.52 51.43
CA ASN A 242 -25.98 5.87 51.39
C ASN A 242 -26.26 7.14 50.55
N SER A 243 -25.33 8.09 50.44
CA SER A 243 -25.55 9.41 49.81
C SER A 243 -25.38 9.53 48.28
N ARG A 244 -24.63 8.67 47.56
CA ARG A 244 -24.36 8.86 46.10
C ARG A 244 -25.56 8.67 45.11
N PRO A 245 -25.73 9.48 44.04
CA PRO A 245 -26.82 9.37 43.03
C PRO A 245 -26.61 8.35 41.87
N ARG A 246 -27.68 8.05 41.10
CA ARG A 246 -27.89 6.88 40.21
C ARG A 246 -27.79 7.13 38.67
N ARG A 247 -26.73 7.73 38.12
CA ARG A 247 -26.49 7.68 36.65
C ARG A 247 -25.27 6.81 36.29
N GLY A 248 -25.55 5.69 35.61
CA GLY A 248 -24.60 4.64 35.22
C GLY A 248 -24.89 3.29 35.88
N THR A 249 -24.52 2.18 35.21
CA THR A 249 -24.55 0.84 35.81
C THR A 249 -23.81 0.89 37.15
N PHE A 250 -24.55 0.64 38.22
CA PHE A 250 -24.11 0.69 39.61
C PHE A 250 -22.75 -0.03 39.77
N LYS A 251 -21.66 0.71 39.92
CA LYS A 251 -20.37 0.12 40.31
C LYS A 251 -20.14 0.47 41.77
N LYS A 252 -20.54 -0.45 42.65
CA LYS A 252 -20.18 -0.47 44.08
C LYS A 252 -18.68 -0.17 44.21
N ASP A 253 -18.30 0.60 45.23
CA ASP A 253 -16.89 0.68 45.57
C ASP A 253 -16.37 -0.74 45.90
N PRO A 254 -15.12 -1.04 45.59
CA PRO A 254 -14.61 -2.40 45.72
C PRO A 254 -14.19 -2.73 47.17
N LEU A 255 -14.34 -1.83 48.14
CA LEU A 255 -13.72 -1.95 49.47
C LEU A 255 -14.51 -2.85 50.41
N LEU A 256 -13.86 -3.88 50.94
CA LEU A 256 -14.33 -4.64 52.10
C LEU A 256 -13.64 -4.08 53.35
N VAL A 257 -14.39 -3.72 54.39
CA VAL A 257 -13.84 -3.31 55.67
C VAL A 257 -14.18 -4.38 56.70
N VAL A 258 -13.18 -4.88 57.41
CA VAL A 258 -13.33 -5.80 58.54
C VAL A 258 -12.77 -5.08 59.75
N ALA A 259 -13.63 -4.81 60.73
CA ALA A 259 -13.23 -4.17 61.96
C ALA A 259 -13.48 -5.14 63.12
N ALA A 260 -12.48 -5.27 63.99
CA ALA A 260 -12.67 -5.83 65.32
C ALA A 260 -12.70 -4.67 66.30
N GLY A 261 -13.73 -4.54 67.15
CA GLY A 261 -13.68 -3.62 68.30
C GLY A 261 -14.74 -2.53 68.53
N PRO A 262 -15.85 -2.33 67.78
CA PRO A 262 -16.92 -1.47 68.31
C PRO A 262 -17.65 -2.16 69.47
N ARG A 263 -17.99 -1.41 70.54
CA ARG A 263 -18.72 -1.93 71.71
C ARG A 263 -20.12 -2.43 71.34
N ALA A 264 -20.75 -1.86 70.30
CA ALA A 264 -21.92 -2.41 69.62
C ALA A 264 -22.03 -1.91 68.16
N ALA A 265 -22.66 -2.69 67.27
CA ALA A 265 -22.93 -2.24 65.89
C ALA A 265 -23.86 -1.02 65.82
N SER A 266 -24.68 -0.83 66.85
CA SER A 266 -25.57 0.31 67.07
C SER A 266 -24.82 1.63 67.25
N ASP A 267 -23.55 1.61 67.67
CA ASP A 267 -22.69 2.80 67.77
C ASP A 267 -22.39 3.44 66.40
N VAL A 268 -22.42 2.63 65.33
CA VAL A 268 -22.18 3.06 63.95
C VAL A 268 -23.49 3.33 63.20
N ASP A 269 -24.50 2.49 63.40
CA ASP A 269 -25.85 2.70 62.89
C ASP A 269 -26.86 2.18 63.91
N ALA A 270 -27.68 3.05 64.49
CA ALA A 270 -28.71 2.67 65.46
C ALA A 270 -29.72 1.63 64.92
N ARG A 271 -29.79 1.44 63.59
CA ARG A 271 -30.63 0.43 62.93
C ARG A 271 -29.92 -0.92 62.74
N ALA A 272 -28.62 -0.98 62.99
CA ALA A 272 -27.90 -2.25 62.97
C ALA A 272 -28.48 -3.15 64.06
N GLN A 273 -28.82 -4.37 63.69
CA GLN A 273 -29.24 -5.38 64.66
C GLN A 273 -28.08 -5.63 65.64
N GLU A 274 -28.42 -5.75 66.93
CA GLU A 274 -27.48 -6.30 67.91
C GLU A 274 -27.19 -7.77 67.56
N GLU A 275 -25.98 -8.21 67.94
CA GLU A 275 -25.29 -9.42 67.49
C GLU A 275 -26.18 -10.56 66.97
N ALA A 276 -25.91 -11.01 65.73
CA ALA A 276 -26.49 -12.25 65.24
C ALA A 276 -26.05 -13.42 66.14
N ALA A 277 -27.02 -14.16 66.69
CA ALA A 277 -26.78 -15.30 67.58
C ALA A 277 -25.74 -16.29 66.98
N PRO A 278 -24.84 -16.88 67.80
CA PRO A 278 -23.81 -17.79 67.31
C PRO A 278 -24.45 -19.03 66.68
N GLY A 279 -24.34 -19.19 65.34
CA GLY A 279 -24.98 -20.33 64.68
C GLY A 279 -24.71 -20.58 63.18
N SER A 280 -24.47 -19.57 62.34
CA SER A 280 -23.78 -19.75 61.05
C SER A 280 -23.49 -18.39 60.39
N PRO A 281 -22.22 -18.01 60.16
CA PRO A 281 -21.86 -16.80 59.42
C PRO A 281 -22.52 -16.71 58.04
N GLU A 282 -22.81 -17.86 57.43
CA GLU A 282 -23.54 -17.98 56.16
C GLU A 282 -24.99 -17.50 56.26
N ALA A 283 -25.73 -17.89 57.30
CA ALA A 283 -27.11 -17.42 57.48
C ALA A 283 -27.14 -15.92 57.82
N ALA A 284 -26.20 -15.44 58.65
CA ALA A 284 -26.05 -14.03 58.95
C ALA A 284 -25.75 -13.21 57.67
N TYR A 285 -24.84 -13.70 56.83
CA TYR A 285 -24.54 -13.10 55.53
C TYR A 285 -25.76 -13.10 54.60
N MET A 286 -26.48 -14.22 54.49
CA MET A 286 -27.64 -14.32 53.60
C MET A 286 -28.78 -13.40 54.07
N GLY A 287 -29.06 -13.35 55.37
CA GLY A 287 -30.06 -12.44 55.94
C GLY A 287 -29.71 -10.98 55.71
N TRP A 288 -28.45 -10.60 55.98
CA TRP A 288 -27.95 -9.25 55.68
C TRP A 288 -28.01 -8.93 54.18
N HIS A 289 -27.66 -9.87 53.31
CA HIS A 289 -27.65 -9.70 51.86
C HIS A 289 -29.06 -9.50 51.28
N GLU A 290 -30.04 -10.29 51.72
CA GLU A 290 -31.44 -10.09 51.33
C GLU A 290 -31.99 -8.77 51.90
N GLY A 291 -31.69 -8.44 53.17
CA GLY A 291 -32.04 -7.15 53.76
C GLY A 291 -31.48 -5.96 52.97
N LEU A 292 -30.26 -6.05 52.44
CA LEU A 292 -29.69 -5.03 51.56
C LEU A 292 -30.37 -4.92 50.19
N LYS A 293 -30.94 -6.00 49.67
CA LYS A 293 -31.70 -5.97 48.40
C LYS A 293 -33.05 -5.31 48.60
N GLU A 294 -33.76 -5.66 49.67
CA GLU A 294 -35.12 -5.22 49.98
C GLU A 294 -35.16 -3.79 50.53
N ALA A 295 -34.16 -3.39 51.33
CA ALA A 295 -34.15 -2.07 51.96
C ALA A 295 -33.99 -0.93 50.91
N PRO A 296 -34.82 0.13 51.02
CA PRO A 296 -34.61 1.40 50.32
C PRO A 296 -33.18 1.89 50.57
N ARG A 297 -32.56 2.56 49.59
CA ARG A 297 -31.13 2.95 49.65
C ARG A 297 -30.75 3.67 50.95
N ARG A 298 -31.62 4.54 51.46
CA ARG A 298 -31.40 5.34 52.67
C ARG A 298 -31.49 4.51 53.96
N ASP A 299 -32.13 3.34 53.87
CA ASP A 299 -32.37 2.40 54.96
C ASP A 299 -31.44 1.18 54.96
N ARG A 300 -30.44 1.19 54.08
CA ARG A 300 -29.44 0.12 54.00
C ARG A 300 -28.43 0.22 55.14
N VAL A 301 -28.33 -0.87 55.89
CA VAL A 301 -27.32 -1.08 56.91
C VAL A 301 -26.14 -1.83 56.28
N TRP A 302 -25.04 -1.14 56.01
CA TRP A 302 -23.83 -1.72 55.40
C TRP A 302 -22.91 -2.46 56.39
N LEU A 303 -23.47 -2.86 57.53
CA LEU A 303 -22.77 -3.52 58.63
C LEU A 303 -23.30 -4.94 58.80
N LEU A 304 -22.39 -5.90 58.89
CA LEU A 304 -22.70 -7.30 59.22
C LEU A 304 -21.98 -7.62 60.53
N PRO A 305 -22.63 -7.44 61.69
CA PRO A 305 -22.06 -7.86 62.97
C PRO A 305 -22.20 -9.38 63.13
N PHE A 306 -21.11 -10.03 63.55
CA PHE A 306 -21.14 -11.45 63.91
C PHE A 306 -20.08 -11.74 64.97
N ALA A 307 -20.42 -12.60 65.94
CA ALA A 307 -19.47 -13.09 66.92
C ALA A 307 -18.47 -14.05 66.26
N ILE A 308 -17.18 -13.91 66.58
CA ILE A 308 -16.17 -14.88 66.15
C ILE A 308 -16.40 -16.18 66.93
N PRO A 309 -16.64 -17.32 66.28
CA PRO A 309 -16.80 -18.59 66.98
C PRO A 309 -15.55 -18.92 67.80
N THR A 310 -15.74 -19.35 69.05
CA THR A 310 -14.65 -19.79 69.93
C THR A 310 -14.02 -21.12 69.49
N SER A 311 -14.71 -21.88 68.64
CA SER A 311 -14.23 -23.13 68.06
C SER A 311 -13.85 -22.94 66.58
N PRO A 312 -12.71 -23.50 66.12
CA PRO A 312 -12.31 -23.38 64.73
C PRO A 312 -13.36 -24.03 63.80
N PRO A 313 -13.60 -23.45 62.60
CA PRO A 313 -14.55 -24.03 61.66
C PRO A 313 -14.11 -25.41 61.19
N PRO A 314 -15.04 -26.31 60.84
CA PRO A 314 -14.71 -27.64 60.31
C PRO A 314 -13.84 -27.53 59.05
N ALA A 315 -12.91 -28.48 58.88
CA ALA A 315 -11.89 -28.48 57.83
C ALA A 315 -12.45 -28.30 56.39
N THR A 316 -13.68 -28.76 56.15
CA THR A 316 -14.40 -28.66 54.88
C THR A 316 -14.65 -27.22 54.43
N VAL A 317 -14.86 -26.29 55.36
CA VAL A 317 -15.07 -24.86 55.07
C VAL A 317 -13.73 -24.20 54.74
N ARG A 318 -12.68 -24.53 55.49
CA ARG A 318 -11.30 -24.04 55.26
C ARG A 318 -10.78 -24.45 53.88
N ASP A 319 -11.05 -25.68 53.46
CA ASP A 319 -10.66 -26.21 52.14
C ASP A 319 -11.42 -25.57 50.98
N ARG A 320 -12.69 -25.19 51.16
CA ARG A 320 -13.46 -24.45 50.13
C ARG A 320 -12.86 -23.08 49.86
N VAL A 321 -12.44 -22.36 50.91
CA VAL A 321 -11.84 -21.02 50.78
C VAL A 321 -10.45 -21.11 50.11
N MET A 322 -9.65 -22.14 50.41
CA MET A 322 -8.35 -22.35 49.76
C MET A 322 -8.44 -22.78 48.29
N LYS A 323 -9.55 -23.39 47.87
CA LYS A 323 -9.78 -23.86 46.47
C LYS A 323 -10.23 -22.77 45.49
N LEU A 324 -10.55 -21.56 45.96
CA LEU A 324 -10.89 -20.41 45.10
C LEU A 324 -9.65 -19.88 44.37
N ARG A 325 -9.14 -20.63 43.39
CA ARG A 325 -8.15 -20.15 42.43
C ARG A 325 -8.83 -19.17 41.47
N PRO A 326 -8.38 -17.91 41.35
CA PRO A 326 -8.97 -16.99 40.38
C PRO A 326 -8.73 -17.54 38.96
N PRO A 327 -9.74 -17.55 38.07
CA PRO A 327 -9.60 -18.09 36.72
C PRO A 327 -8.45 -17.39 35.99
N GLN A 328 -7.47 -18.18 35.54
CA GLN A 328 -6.38 -17.68 34.70
C GLN A 328 -6.95 -17.42 33.30
N ARG A 329 -7.47 -16.22 33.05
CA ARG A 329 -7.79 -15.80 31.68
C ARG A 329 -6.48 -15.50 30.95
N VAL A 330 -6.15 -16.36 29.98
CA VAL A 330 -5.04 -16.16 29.03
C VAL A 330 -5.33 -14.86 28.24
N PRO A 331 -4.34 -13.97 28.05
CA PRO A 331 -4.56 -12.71 27.35
C PRO A 331 -4.69 -13.00 25.85
N TRP A 332 -5.90 -13.31 25.39
CA TRP A 332 -6.23 -13.52 23.98
C TRP A 332 -5.68 -12.43 23.04
N MET A 333 -5.51 -11.20 23.53
CA MET A 333 -4.90 -10.11 22.76
C MET A 333 -3.43 -10.37 22.34
N SER A 334 -2.70 -11.22 23.06
CA SER A 334 -1.35 -11.66 22.64
C SER A 334 -1.40 -12.57 21.41
N PHE A 335 -2.46 -13.35 21.24
CA PHE A 335 -2.67 -14.18 20.05
C PHE A 335 -3.15 -13.36 18.86
N VAL A 336 -3.95 -12.32 19.07
CA VAL A 336 -4.38 -11.41 17.99
C VAL A 336 -3.18 -10.67 17.39
N GLY A 337 -2.26 -10.18 18.22
CA GLY A 337 -1.03 -9.53 17.74
C GLY A 337 -0.14 -10.47 16.92
N LEU A 338 0.01 -11.72 17.38
CA LEU A 338 0.75 -12.75 16.64
C LEU A 338 0.05 -13.13 15.32
N GLY A 339 -1.28 -13.25 15.33
CA GLY A 339 -2.08 -13.56 14.13
C GLY A 339 -1.96 -12.48 13.06
N LEU A 340 -1.98 -11.20 13.45
CA LEU A 340 -1.78 -10.09 12.51
C LEU A 340 -0.36 -10.05 11.94
N LEU A 341 0.65 -10.38 12.75
CA LEU A 341 2.04 -10.44 12.29
C LEU A 341 2.23 -11.57 11.28
N VAL A 342 1.71 -12.77 11.58
CA VAL A 342 1.76 -13.93 10.66
C VAL A 342 1.00 -13.63 9.38
N ALA A 343 -0.20 -13.03 9.46
CA ALA A 343 -0.95 -12.62 8.28
C ALA A 343 -0.16 -11.62 7.42
N GLY A 344 0.54 -10.65 8.02
CA GLY A 344 1.40 -9.72 7.29
C GLY A 344 2.59 -10.41 6.60
N VAL A 345 3.24 -11.36 7.28
CA VAL A 345 4.38 -12.12 6.73
C VAL A 345 3.99 -12.99 5.53
N VAL A 346 2.73 -13.45 5.46
CA VAL A 346 2.24 -14.25 4.33
C VAL A 346 1.62 -13.38 3.23
N ALA A 347 0.83 -12.37 3.59
CA ALA A 347 0.12 -11.55 2.61
C ALA A 347 1.07 -10.66 1.77
N VAL A 348 2.16 -10.15 2.37
CA VAL A 348 3.11 -9.28 1.66
C VAL A 348 3.83 -10.03 0.53
N PRO A 349 4.42 -11.23 0.75
CA PRO A 349 5.03 -12.01 -0.33
C PRO A 349 4.05 -12.46 -1.39
N VAL A 350 2.84 -12.91 -1.01
CA VAL A 350 1.82 -13.37 -1.96
C VAL A 350 1.39 -12.23 -2.87
N SER A 351 1.05 -11.06 -2.30
CA SER A 351 0.73 -9.87 -3.09
C SER A 351 1.91 -9.41 -3.93
N SER A 352 3.13 -9.39 -3.38
CA SER A 352 4.32 -9.02 -4.16
C SER A 352 4.54 -9.97 -5.34
N HIS A 353 4.25 -11.26 -5.18
CA HIS A 353 4.34 -12.25 -6.25
C HIS A 353 3.31 -12.00 -7.36
N GLU A 354 2.05 -11.75 -7.00
CA GLU A 354 0.95 -11.48 -7.94
C GLU A 354 1.16 -10.20 -8.75
N PHE A 355 1.75 -9.17 -8.15
CA PHE A 355 2.03 -7.88 -8.80
C PHE A 355 3.47 -7.75 -9.29
N CYS A 356 4.22 -8.86 -9.40
CA CYS A 356 5.60 -8.88 -9.92
C CYS A 356 6.59 -7.93 -9.21
N ARG A 357 6.42 -7.73 -7.90
CA ARG A 357 7.25 -6.86 -7.05
C ARG A 357 8.36 -7.65 -6.36
N PRO A 358 9.41 -6.96 -5.87
CA PRO A 358 10.36 -7.57 -4.94
C PRO A 358 9.64 -8.17 -3.72
N TRP A 359 10.10 -9.33 -3.24
CA TRP A 359 9.45 -10.16 -2.20
C TRP A 359 9.02 -9.37 -0.95
N TRP A 360 9.78 -8.33 -0.57
CA TRP A 360 9.54 -7.52 0.63
C TRP A 360 9.18 -6.06 0.32
N SER A 361 8.49 -5.79 -0.80
CA SER A 361 8.01 -4.44 -1.10
C SER A 361 6.88 -4.04 -0.14
N PRO A 362 7.07 -3.04 0.76
CA PRO A 362 6.08 -2.65 1.76
C PRO A 362 4.95 -1.85 1.09
N SER A 363 4.03 -2.56 0.43
CA SER A 363 3.08 -1.95 -0.50
C SER A 363 1.62 -2.27 -0.21
N VAL A 364 1.31 -2.93 0.90
CA VAL A 364 -0.09 -3.15 1.31
C VAL A 364 -0.74 -1.84 1.81
N ARG A 365 0.01 -0.72 1.94
CA ARG A 365 -0.54 0.54 2.48
C ARG A 365 0.16 1.86 2.14
N ALA A 366 1.20 1.89 1.30
CA ALA A 366 1.83 3.16 0.92
C ALA A 366 1.07 3.77 -0.26
N TRP A 367 0.05 4.57 0.04
CA TRP A 367 -0.58 5.45 -0.96
C TRP A 367 0.34 6.66 -1.18
N PRO A 368 0.59 7.09 -2.44
CA PRO A 368 0.02 6.56 -3.68
C PRO A 368 0.74 5.31 -4.22
N PRO A 369 0.03 4.43 -4.95
CA PRO A 369 0.61 3.26 -5.62
C PRO A 369 1.69 3.66 -6.63
N GLY A 370 2.74 2.85 -6.75
CA GLY A 370 3.87 3.06 -7.67
C GLY A 370 3.68 2.39 -9.03
N VAL A 371 4.61 2.62 -9.96
CA VAL A 371 4.57 2.07 -11.33
C VAL A 371 4.53 0.53 -11.34
N LEU A 372 5.27 -0.13 -10.46
CA LEU A 372 5.25 -1.61 -10.32
C LEU A 372 3.90 -2.15 -9.83
N ASP A 373 3.01 -1.30 -9.32
CA ASP A 373 1.65 -1.69 -8.95
C ASP A 373 0.75 -1.86 -10.18
N ALA A 374 1.27 -1.48 -11.35
CA ALA A 374 0.61 -1.56 -12.64
C ALA A 374 1.00 -2.82 -13.43
N MET A 375 1.61 -3.82 -12.79
CA MET A 375 1.90 -5.14 -13.38
C MET A 375 1.08 -6.26 -12.74
N THR A 376 0.78 -7.29 -13.52
CA THR A 376 0.11 -8.53 -13.07
C THR A 376 0.87 -9.76 -13.57
N LEU A 377 0.85 -10.83 -12.77
CA LEU A 377 1.43 -12.11 -13.12
C LEU A 377 0.47 -12.91 -14.01
N GLU A 378 0.92 -13.27 -15.22
CA GLU A 378 0.15 -14.03 -16.21
C GLU A 378 0.89 -15.31 -16.64
N ASP A 379 0.17 -16.21 -17.32
CA ASP A 379 0.71 -17.44 -17.88
C ASP A 379 1.50 -17.20 -19.17
N LEU A 380 2.59 -17.95 -19.38
CA LEU A 380 3.44 -17.96 -20.58
C LEU A 380 3.54 -19.40 -21.12
N GLY A 381 2.41 -20.12 -21.16
CA GLY A 381 2.35 -21.53 -21.61
C GLY A 381 2.77 -22.56 -20.54
N ASP A 382 3.12 -23.77 -21.00
CA ASP A 382 3.03 -25.03 -20.23
C ASP A 382 3.64 -25.05 -18.81
N ASP A 383 4.65 -24.23 -18.51
CA ASP A 383 5.18 -24.05 -17.14
C ASP A 383 5.70 -22.63 -16.85
N GLY A 384 5.41 -21.65 -17.74
CA GLY A 384 5.99 -20.32 -17.70
C GLY A 384 5.08 -19.27 -17.04
N LYS A 385 5.67 -18.29 -16.33
CA LYS A 385 4.95 -17.11 -15.83
C LYS A 385 5.62 -15.83 -16.30
N GLN A 386 4.84 -14.86 -16.74
CA GLN A 386 5.29 -13.55 -17.22
C GLN A 386 4.65 -12.40 -16.44
N CYS A 387 5.29 -11.24 -16.47
CA CYS A 387 4.79 -10.02 -15.83
C CYS A 387 4.28 -9.06 -16.89
N VAL A 388 2.98 -8.81 -16.92
CA VAL A 388 2.30 -7.99 -17.92
C VAL A 388 1.91 -6.65 -17.31
N GLY A 389 2.00 -5.56 -18.08
CA GLY A 389 1.63 -4.22 -17.65
C GLY A 389 2.77 -3.22 -17.72
N LEU A 390 2.61 -2.08 -17.04
CA LEU A 390 3.61 -1.01 -17.03
C LEU A 390 4.73 -1.36 -16.04
N ALA A 391 5.92 -1.66 -16.56
CA ALA A 391 7.09 -2.06 -15.78
C ALA A 391 7.92 -0.87 -15.28
N GLY A 392 7.78 0.29 -15.92
CA GLY A 392 8.63 1.44 -15.65
C GLY A 392 10.02 1.26 -16.25
N GLU A 393 11.07 1.49 -15.47
CA GLU A 393 12.45 1.47 -16.00
C GLU A 393 13.14 0.11 -15.80
N ASP A 394 12.59 -0.75 -14.93
CA ASP A 394 13.20 -2.02 -14.56
C ASP A 394 12.17 -3.17 -14.66
N PRO A 395 11.95 -3.72 -15.87
CA PRO A 395 10.92 -4.72 -16.07
C PRO A 395 11.31 -6.06 -15.41
N PRO A 396 10.50 -6.58 -14.48
CA PRO A 396 10.77 -7.85 -13.81
C PRO A 396 10.54 -9.05 -14.75
N ARG A 397 11.25 -10.16 -14.49
CA ARG A 397 11.14 -11.42 -15.25
C ARG A 397 11.37 -11.29 -16.76
N VAL A 398 12.16 -10.31 -17.15
CA VAL A 398 12.70 -10.17 -18.51
C VAL A 398 14.04 -10.90 -18.60
N ASP A 399 14.41 -11.37 -19.80
CA ASP A 399 15.73 -11.97 -20.03
C ASP A 399 16.83 -10.92 -19.87
N THR A 400 17.37 -10.82 -18.65
CA THR A 400 18.39 -9.83 -18.30
C THR A 400 19.75 -10.14 -18.91
N LYS A 401 20.01 -11.37 -19.39
CA LYS A 401 21.27 -11.69 -20.06
C LYS A 401 21.35 -11.02 -21.43
N GLU A 402 20.24 -11.07 -22.17
CA GLU A 402 20.18 -10.56 -23.54
C GLU A 402 19.67 -9.12 -23.62
N LEU A 403 18.76 -8.71 -22.72
CA LEU A 403 18.13 -7.38 -22.73
C LEU A 403 18.72 -6.42 -21.68
N GLY A 404 19.45 -6.93 -20.68
CA GLY A 404 19.95 -6.12 -19.56
C GLY A 404 20.80 -4.94 -20.00
N GLY A 405 21.76 -5.16 -20.92
CA GLY A 405 22.66 -4.09 -21.36
C GLY A 405 21.96 -2.90 -22.02
N VAL A 406 20.89 -3.13 -22.79
CA VAL A 406 20.12 -2.04 -23.41
C VAL A 406 19.14 -1.39 -22.42
N ILE A 407 18.53 -2.17 -21.52
CA ILE A 407 17.68 -1.66 -20.44
C ILE A 407 18.49 -0.74 -19.52
N ASP A 408 19.71 -1.14 -19.16
CA ASP A 408 20.60 -0.34 -18.33
C ASP A 408 20.97 0.99 -19.02
N LYS A 409 21.17 0.97 -20.34
CA LYS A 409 21.39 2.21 -21.12
C LYS A 409 20.18 3.15 -21.07
N ILE A 410 18.96 2.60 -21.15
CA ILE A 410 17.72 3.36 -21.02
C ILE A 410 17.61 3.95 -19.61
N LYS A 411 17.87 3.16 -18.56
CA LYS A 411 17.90 3.63 -17.16
C LYS A 411 18.90 4.76 -16.93
N GLU A 412 20.13 4.60 -17.42
CA GLU A 412 21.17 5.64 -17.35
C GLU A 412 20.74 6.93 -18.03
N THR A 413 20.05 6.82 -19.17
CA THR A 413 19.57 7.98 -19.93
C THR A 413 18.38 8.63 -19.22
N ASN A 414 17.43 7.84 -18.72
CA ASN A 414 16.32 8.32 -17.86
C ASN A 414 16.83 9.12 -16.68
N ALA A 415 17.88 8.64 -15.98
CA ALA A 415 18.48 9.33 -14.84
C ALA A 415 19.02 10.73 -15.21
N LYS A 416 19.45 10.95 -16.45
CA LYS A 416 19.86 12.27 -16.95
C LYS A 416 18.66 13.12 -17.36
N VAL A 417 17.69 12.51 -18.04
CA VAL A 417 16.48 13.18 -18.54
C VAL A 417 15.66 13.81 -17.42
N VAL A 418 15.47 13.08 -16.31
CA VAL A 418 14.64 13.54 -15.18
C VAL A 418 15.19 14.77 -14.48
N LEU A 419 16.47 15.11 -14.68
CA LEU A 419 17.08 16.34 -14.18
C LEU A 419 16.54 17.58 -14.90
N ASN A 420 16.03 17.43 -16.12
CA ASN A 420 15.37 18.50 -16.86
C ASN A 420 13.88 18.56 -16.47
N PRO A 421 13.37 19.65 -15.87
CA PRO A 421 11.98 19.74 -15.44
C PRO A 421 10.97 19.77 -16.62
N LYS A 422 11.44 20.04 -17.84
CA LYS A 422 10.64 20.06 -19.07
C LYS A 422 10.56 18.69 -19.77
N HIS A 423 11.18 17.65 -19.22
CA HIS A 423 11.13 16.33 -19.84
C HIS A 423 9.69 15.83 -20.03
N ILE A 424 9.53 15.05 -21.10
CA ILE A 424 8.31 14.29 -21.37
C ILE A 424 8.58 12.80 -21.15
N THR A 425 7.53 12.05 -20.87
CA THR A 425 7.59 10.60 -20.69
C THR A 425 6.89 9.92 -21.87
N VAL A 426 7.55 8.92 -22.44
CA VAL A 426 7.02 8.06 -23.49
C VAL A 426 7.04 6.63 -22.98
N VAL A 427 5.96 5.88 -23.22
CA VAL A 427 5.92 4.45 -22.88
C VAL A 427 6.17 3.61 -24.11
N HIS A 428 7.13 2.69 -24.04
CA HIS A 428 7.28 1.64 -25.04
C HIS A 428 6.45 0.42 -24.66
N LEU A 429 5.38 0.17 -25.41
CA LEU A 429 4.53 -1.00 -25.25
C LEU A 429 4.96 -2.08 -26.25
N THR A 430 5.55 -3.18 -25.78
CA THR A 430 6.02 -4.28 -26.65
C THR A 430 5.99 -5.63 -25.92
N ILE A 431 6.50 -6.67 -26.57
CA ILE A 431 6.72 -8.01 -26.03
C ILE A 431 8.09 -8.05 -25.34
N LEU A 432 8.13 -7.93 -24.01
CA LEU A 432 9.37 -8.05 -23.22
C LEU A 432 9.63 -9.48 -22.74
N SER A 433 8.62 -10.35 -22.77
CA SER A 433 8.71 -11.76 -22.41
C SER A 433 8.27 -12.68 -23.57
N PRO A 434 9.01 -12.70 -24.69
CA PRO A 434 8.60 -13.42 -25.90
C PRO A 434 8.66 -14.96 -25.78
N GLY A 435 9.30 -15.50 -24.75
CA GLY A 435 9.39 -16.95 -24.51
C GLY A 435 10.32 -17.73 -25.44
N ASN A 436 10.92 -17.09 -26.45
CA ASN A 436 11.85 -17.71 -27.40
C ASN A 436 12.99 -16.76 -27.83
N GLU A 437 14.11 -17.33 -28.28
CA GLU A 437 15.33 -16.59 -28.64
C GLU A 437 15.11 -15.57 -29.77
N GLN A 438 14.32 -15.93 -30.79
CA GLN A 438 14.03 -15.05 -31.93
C GLN A 438 13.28 -13.79 -31.50
N GLY A 439 12.31 -13.93 -30.60
CA GLY A 439 11.58 -12.78 -30.04
C GLY A 439 12.46 -11.95 -29.11
N VAL A 440 13.37 -12.56 -28.34
CA VAL A 440 14.33 -11.81 -27.51
C VAL A 440 15.23 -10.94 -28.39
N ARG A 441 15.70 -11.46 -29.54
CA ARG A 441 16.46 -10.66 -30.51
C ARG A 441 15.67 -9.46 -31.03
N VAL A 442 14.39 -9.65 -31.37
CA VAL A 442 13.52 -8.55 -31.83
C VAL A 442 13.37 -7.48 -30.75
N ALA A 443 13.02 -7.88 -29.52
CA ALA A 443 12.88 -6.96 -28.40
C ALA A 443 14.19 -6.19 -28.13
N ARG A 444 15.34 -6.86 -28.25
CA ARG A 444 16.65 -6.21 -28.09
C ARG A 444 16.88 -5.13 -29.14
N GLU A 445 16.61 -5.41 -30.41
CA GLU A 445 16.80 -4.43 -31.49
C GLU A 445 15.82 -3.26 -31.37
N GLU A 446 14.56 -3.52 -31.01
CA GLU A 446 13.57 -2.47 -30.71
C GLU A 446 14.04 -1.54 -29.59
N LEU A 447 14.52 -2.10 -28.47
CA LEU A 447 15.05 -1.31 -27.36
C LEU A 447 16.31 -0.54 -27.74
N ARG A 448 17.18 -1.09 -28.60
CA ARG A 448 18.40 -0.41 -29.06
C ARG A 448 18.08 0.81 -29.92
N GLY A 449 17.11 0.70 -30.82
CA GLY A 449 16.60 1.81 -31.61
C GLY A 449 16.08 2.95 -30.74
N LEU A 450 15.26 2.61 -29.74
CA LEU A 450 14.73 3.55 -28.76
C LEU A 450 15.82 4.19 -27.91
N ALA A 451 16.79 3.42 -27.43
CA ALA A 451 17.89 3.94 -26.61
C ALA A 451 18.73 4.98 -27.38
N ILE A 452 18.96 4.77 -28.68
CA ILE A 452 19.69 5.73 -29.53
C ILE A 452 18.86 7.02 -29.69
N ALA A 453 17.57 6.90 -30.05
CA ALA A 453 16.69 8.06 -30.20
C ALA A 453 16.51 8.83 -28.88
N GLN A 454 16.46 8.10 -27.76
CA GLN A 454 16.39 8.67 -26.42
C GLN A 454 17.66 9.46 -26.09
N GLN A 455 18.83 8.91 -26.43
CA GLN A 455 20.10 9.62 -26.23
C GLN A 455 20.15 10.93 -27.02
N GLU A 456 19.66 10.94 -28.26
CA GLU A 456 19.57 12.16 -29.08
C GLU A 456 18.63 13.20 -28.45
N SER A 457 17.55 12.76 -27.78
CA SER A 457 16.61 13.68 -27.13
C SER A 457 17.23 14.51 -26.00
N LEU A 458 18.41 14.14 -25.48
CA LEU A 458 19.10 14.90 -24.42
C LEU A 458 19.51 16.31 -24.87
N GLU A 459 19.68 16.53 -26.18
CA GLU A 459 20.06 17.82 -26.75
C GLU A 459 18.85 18.72 -27.05
N GLU A 460 17.63 18.22 -26.82
CA GLU A 460 16.37 18.92 -27.11
C GLU A 460 15.81 19.67 -25.90
N ASP A 461 14.90 20.62 -26.17
CA ASP A 461 14.21 21.39 -25.11
C ASP A 461 13.38 20.52 -24.16
N ALA A 462 12.77 19.44 -24.67
CA ALA A 462 12.02 18.44 -23.91
C ALA A 462 12.61 17.04 -24.14
N PRO A 463 13.61 16.64 -23.33
CA PRO A 463 14.20 15.31 -23.42
C PRO A 463 13.20 14.22 -23.01
N ILE A 464 13.41 13.01 -23.51
CA ILE A 464 12.44 11.91 -23.39
C ILE A 464 12.86 10.91 -22.32
N ARG A 465 12.00 10.75 -21.30
CA ARG A 465 12.05 9.64 -20.34
C ARG A 465 11.31 8.47 -20.94
N LEU A 466 11.95 7.32 -21.02
CA LEU A 466 11.37 6.11 -21.61
C LEU A 466 10.98 5.13 -20.51
N LEU A 467 9.70 4.80 -20.42
CA LEU A 467 9.19 3.71 -19.59
C LEU A 467 8.87 2.50 -20.47
N LEU A 468 9.02 1.31 -19.93
CA LEU A 468 8.75 0.05 -20.61
C LEU A 468 7.45 -0.56 -20.09
N ALA A 469 6.66 -1.11 -21.01
CA ALA A 469 5.44 -1.85 -20.72
C ALA A 469 5.45 -3.17 -21.50
N ASN A 470 5.12 -4.26 -20.80
CA ASN A 470 5.05 -5.59 -21.37
C ASN A 470 3.60 -5.96 -21.72
N ALA A 471 3.34 -6.21 -22.99
CA ALA A 471 2.06 -6.72 -23.50
C ALA A 471 1.93 -8.24 -23.39
N GLY A 472 2.97 -8.93 -22.92
CA GLY A 472 3.05 -10.39 -22.89
C GLY A 472 3.38 -11.00 -24.25
N ALA A 473 3.63 -12.30 -24.27
CA ALA A 473 3.88 -13.04 -25.51
C ALA A 473 2.76 -12.81 -26.53
N ASN A 474 3.14 -12.67 -27.81
CA ASN A 474 2.23 -12.42 -28.93
C ASN A 474 1.31 -11.19 -28.77
N MET A 475 1.64 -10.23 -27.89
CA MET A 475 0.78 -9.08 -27.56
C MET A 475 -0.59 -9.46 -26.96
N GLU A 476 -0.74 -10.68 -26.42
CA GLU A 476 -2.01 -11.23 -25.91
C GLU A 476 -2.66 -10.34 -24.85
N TYR A 477 -1.87 -9.60 -24.07
CA TYR A 477 -2.35 -8.73 -23.01
C TYR A 477 -2.13 -7.24 -23.31
N ALA A 478 -2.02 -6.86 -24.59
CA ALA A 478 -1.79 -5.47 -24.99
C ALA A 478 -2.87 -4.52 -24.46
N ASP A 479 -4.15 -4.89 -24.50
CA ASP A 479 -5.26 -4.08 -23.97
C ASP A 479 -5.12 -3.84 -22.45
N ARG A 480 -4.75 -4.88 -21.69
CA ARG A 480 -4.52 -4.80 -20.24
C ARG A 480 -3.32 -3.91 -19.93
N ALA A 481 -2.22 -4.05 -20.67
CA ALA A 481 -1.07 -3.19 -20.53
C ALA A 481 -1.40 -1.72 -20.88
N ALA A 482 -2.17 -1.47 -21.93
CA ALA A 482 -2.67 -0.15 -22.28
C ALA A 482 -3.54 0.46 -21.18
N GLN A 483 -4.40 -0.33 -20.53
CA GLN A 483 -5.17 0.14 -19.38
C GLN A 483 -4.26 0.65 -18.26
N LYS A 484 -3.19 -0.09 -17.97
CA LYS A 484 -2.20 0.26 -16.95
C LYS A 484 -1.41 1.52 -17.31
N ILE A 485 -1.13 1.73 -18.58
CA ILE A 485 -0.55 2.98 -19.08
C ILE A 485 -1.51 4.15 -18.89
N VAL A 486 -2.80 4.00 -19.22
CA VAL A 486 -3.81 5.05 -19.05
C VAL A 486 -4.01 5.40 -17.57
N GLU A 487 -4.03 4.40 -16.69
CA GLU A 487 -4.10 4.61 -15.23
C GLU A 487 -2.92 5.45 -14.72
N GLU A 488 -1.71 5.22 -15.24
CA GLU A 488 -0.52 5.98 -14.86
C GLU A 488 -0.47 7.37 -15.51
N ALA A 489 -0.87 7.51 -16.78
CA ALA A 489 -0.92 8.81 -17.46
C ALA A 489 -1.89 9.81 -16.80
N ARG A 490 -2.95 9.30 -16.15
CA ARG A 490 -3.84 10.12 -15.32
C ARG A 490 -3.17 10.65 -14.04
N ARG A 491 -2.11 9.98 -13.55
CA ARG A 491 -1.35 10.37 -12.36
C ARG A 491 -0.15 11.24 -12.71
N ASP A 492 0.56 10.87 -13.78
CA ASP A 492 1.69 11.63 -14.32
C ASP A 492 1.35 12.19 -15.71
N PRO A 493 0.92 13.45 -15.81
CA PRO A 493 0.59 14.09 -17.10
C PRO A 493 1.82 14.33 -17.98
N ARG A 494 3.03 13.98 -17.54
CA ARG A 494 4.22 13.95 -18.41
C ARG A 494 4.18 12.79 -19.40
N ILE A 495 3.37 11.76 -19.18
CA ILE A 495 3.19 10.68 -20.14
C ILE A 495 2.41 11.24 -21.34
N VAL A 496 3.10 11.53 -22.44
CA VAL A 496 2.54 12.21 -23.61
C VAL A 496 2.24 11.29 -24.79
N GLY A 497 2.73 10.06 -24.77
CA GLY A 497 2.47 9.10 -25.85
C GLY A 497 3.04 7.71 -25.61
N VAL A 498 2.64 6.80 -26.50
CA VAL A 498 3.09 5.41 -26.52
C VAL A 498 3.78 5.11 -27.85
N VAL A 499 4.85 4.31 -27.84
CA VAL A 499 5.51 3.82 -29.05
C VAL A 499 5.65 2.30 -29.00
N GLY A 500 5.80 1.66 -30.17
CA GLY A 500 5.99 0.22 -30.27
C GLY A 500 4.76 -0.44 -30.87
N LEU A 501 4.01 -1.19 -30.06
CA LEU A 501 2.87 -2.00 -30.47
C LEU A 501 3.30 -3.11 -31.43
N GLY A 502 4.36 -3.86 -31.12
CA GLY A 502 5.17 -4.63 -32.08
C GLY A 502 4.48 -5.68 -32.99
N LEU A 503 3.20 -6.03 -32.77
CA LEU A 503 2.42 -6.92 -33.65
C LEU A 503 1.02 -6.34 -33.92
N SER A 504 0.56 -6.43 -35.16
CA SER A 504 -0.84 -6.19 -35.49
C SER A 504 -1.68 -7.42 -35.18
N THR A 505 -2.39 -7.38 -34.06
CA THR A 505 -3.37 -8.38 -33.59
C THR A 505 -4.62 -7.66 -33.12
N GLN A 506 -5.71 -8.41 -32.91
CA GLN A 506 -6.94 -7.85 -32.35
C GLN A 506 -6.71 -7.18 -30.98
N GLN A 507 -5.87 -7.77 -30.12
CA GLN A 507 -5.56 -7.22 -28.80
C GLN A 507 -4.76 -5.90 -28.90
N THR A 508 -3.94 -5.74 -29.95
CA THR A 508 -3.26 -4.47 -30.25
C THR A 508 -4.25 -3.41 -30.74
N ILE A 509 -5.26 -3.78 -31.53
CA ILE A 509 -6.35 -2.87 -31.93
C ILE A 509 -7.08 -2.35 -30.69
N ASP A 510 -7.47 -3.24 -29.77
CA ASP A 510 -8.14 -2.89 -28.53
C ASP A 510 -7.28 -1.95 -27.66
N ALA A 511 -5.96 -2.23 -27.58
CA ALA A 511 -5.00 -1.36 -26.91
C ALA A 511 -4.95 0.05 -27.53
N VAL A 512 -4.91 0.15 -28.87
CA VAL A 512 -4.91 1.41 -29.60
C VAL A 512 -6.20 2.20 -29.36
N GLN A 513 -7.36 1.54 -29.40
CA GLN A 513 -8.65 2.15 -29.08
C GLN A 513 -8.64 2.72 -27.65
N ARG A 514 -8.16 1.94 -26.68
CA ARG A 514 -8.11 2.35 -25.27
C ARG A 514 -7.20 3.56 -25.05
N LEU A 515 -6.01 3.56 -25.64
CA LEU A 515 -5.07 4.69 -25.57
C LEU A 515 -5.70 5.94 -26.21
N GLY A 516 -6.32 5.78 -27.38
CA GLY A 516 -7.01 6.84 -28.10
C GLY A 516 -8.18 7.46 -27.32
N GLN A 517 -9.02 6.63 -26.68
CA GLN A 517 -10.12 7.09 -25.83
C GLN A 517 -9.63 7.89 -24.61
N ALA A 518 -8.40 7.64 -24.16
CA ALA A 518 -7.76 8.41 -23.10
C ALA A 518 -7.04 9.68 -23.59
N GLY A 519 -7.08 9.96 -24.91
CA GLY A 519 -6.36 11.08 -25.52
C GLY A 519 -4.84 10.89 -25.56
N LEU A 520 -4.35 9.65 -25.41
CA LEU A 520 -2.93 9.34 -25.42
C LEU A 520 -2.53 8.83 -26.81
N PRO A 521 -1.79 9.62 -27.61
CA PRO A 521 -1.40 9.20 -28.95
C PRO A 521 -0.40 8.04 -28.92
N SER A 522 -0.49 7.19 -29.93
CA SER A 522 0.36 6.01 -30.07
C SER A 522 0.98 5.93 -31.46
N VAL A 523 2.26 5.59 -31.52
CA VAL A 523 3.02 5.45 -32.77
C VAL A 523 3.48 4.00 -32.92
N GLY A 524 2.87 3.30 -33.88
CA GLY A 524 3.23 1.93 -34.25
C GLY A 524 4.58 1.89 -34.96
N SER A 525 5.53 1.14 -34.41
CA SER A 525 6.87 1.02 -35.01
C SER A 525 6.84 0.10 -36.23
N ALA A 526 6.44 -1.15 -36.03
CA ALA A 526 6.48 -2.22 -37.03
C ALA A 526 5.11 -2.81 -37.39
N THR A 527 4.03 -2.24 -36.85
CA THR A 527 2.65 -2.56 -37.24
C THR A 527 2.30 -1.98 -38.59
N THR A 528 1.67 -2.80 -39.42
CA THR A 528 1.30 -2.47 -40.80
C THR A 528 -0.17 -2.70 -41.10
N ALA A 529 -0.96 -3.21 -40.13
CA ALA A 529 -2.39 -3.43 -40.37
C ALA A 529 -3.11 -2.10 -40.56
N ASP A 530 -3.90 -2.01 -41.62
CA ASP A 530 -4.63 -0.78 -41.98
C ASP A 530 -5.76 -0.51 -40.97
N GLU A 531 -6.40 -1.55 -40.41
CA GLU A 531 -7.43 -1.43 -39.36
C GLU A 531 -6.94 -0.71 -38.08
N LEU A 532 -5.64 -0.74 -37.77
CA LEU A 532 -5.09 0.00 -36.63
C LEU A 532 -5.25 1.52 -36.80
N ILE A 533 -5.21 2.02 -38.04
CA ILE A 533 -5.42 3.45 -38.37
C ILE A 533 -6.88 3.87 -38.14
N ASP A 534 -7.81 2.95 -38.34
CA ASP A 534 -9.25 3.15 -38.15
C ASP A 534 -9.64 3.01 -36.67
N ALA A 535 -8.88 2.25 -35.90
CA ALA A 535 -9.10 2.04 -34.47
C ALA A 535 -9.02 3.34 -33.64
N SER A 536 -8.19 4.31 -34.04
CA SER A 536 -8.06 5.58 -33.30
C SER A 536 -7.52 6.72 -34.18
N PRO A 537 -8.10 7.93 -34.09
CA PRO A 537 -7.54 9.12 -34.75
C PRO A 537 -6.21 9.58 -34.14
N TYR A 538 -5.82 9.01 -33.00
CA TYR A 538 -4.57 9.32 -32.29
C TYR A 538 -3.45 8.31 -32.57
N TYR A 539 -3.69 7.32 -33.44
CA TYR A 539 -2.70 6.31 -33.80
C TYR A 539 -2.02 6.64 -35.14
N TYR A 540 -0.69 6.58 -35.15
CA TYR A 540 0.15 6.82 -36.33
C TYR A 540 1.04 5.61 -36.60
N GLN A 541 1.34 5.34 -37.86
CA GLN A 541 2.29 4.30 -38.26
C GLN A 541 3.61 4.90 -38.71
N VAL A 542 4.72 4.25 -38.37
CA VAL A 542 6.03 4.50 -39.02
C VAL A 542 6.18 3.64 -40.27
N SER A 543 5.67 2.42 -40.20
CA SER A 543 5.75 1.44 -41.28
C SER A 543 4.72 1.70 -42.37
N PRO A 544 4.96 1.27 -43.63
CA PRO A 544 3.94 1.28 -44.66
C PRO A 544 2.81 0.29 -44.33
N GLY A 545 1.56 0.70 -44.60
CA GLY A 545 0.38 -0.15 -44.41
C GLY A 545 0.32 -1.35 -45.35
N ASN A 546 -0.44 -2.38 -44.97
CA ASN A 546 -0.57 -3.65 -45.67
C ASN A 546 -1.00 -3.47 -47.13
N ARG A 547 -1.94 -2.56 -47.40
CA ARG A 547 -2.33 -2.24 -48.77
C ARG A 547 -1.17 -1.72 -49.62
N ARG A 548 -0.36 -0.80 -49.07
CA ARG A 548 0.83 -0.28 -49.78
C ARG A 548 1.85 -1.39 -50.03
N GLN A 549 2.00 -2.32 -49.08
CA GLN A 549 2.83 -3.51 -49.27
C GLN A 549 2.32 -4.38 -50.44
N ALA A 550 1.03 -4.67 -50.49
CA ALA A 550 0.43 -5.47 -51.55
C ALA A 550 0.57 -4.83 -52.93
N VAL A 551 0.33 -3.51 -53.06
CA VAL A 551 0.55 -2.77 -54.31
C VAL A 551 1.99 -2.89 -54.78
N PHE A 552 2.95 -2.68 -53.88
CA PHE A 552 4.37 -2.79 -54.20
C PHE A 552 4.77 -4.22 -54.59
N ALA A 553 4.28 -5.22 -53.87
CA ALA A 553 4.53 -6.63 -54.13
C ALA A 553 3.93 -7.09 -55.46
N ALA A 554 2.70 -6.69 -55.78
CA ALA A 554 2.04 -7.02 -57.02
C ALA A 554 2.76 -6.41 -58.23
N ALA A 555 3.18 -5.14 -58.11
CA ALA A 555 4.01 -4.48 -59.12
C ALA A 555 5.35 -5.20 -59.32
N TYR A 556 6.02 -5.60 -58.23
CA TYR A 556 7.28 -6.36 -58.29
C TYR A 556 7.09 -7.75 -58.91
N ALA A 557 6.02 -8.46 -58.54
CA ALA A 557 5.68 -9.78 -59.09
C ALA A 557 5.47 -9.71 -60.61
N SER A 558 4.74 -8.70 -61.08
CA SER A 558 4.46 -8.50 -62.51
C SER A 558 5.69 -8.01 -63.28
N ALA A 559 6.31 -6.90 -62.84
CA ALA A 559 7.36 -6.23 -63.62
C ALA A 559 8.74 -6.89 -63.48
N ASP A 560 9.14 -7.25 -62.27
CA ASP A 560 10.49 -7.74 -61.97
C ASP A 560 10.54 -9.27 -61.99
N LEU A 561 9.54 -9.97 -61.42
CA LEU A 561 9.47 -11.44 -61.47
C LEU A 561 8.82 -11.97 -62.76
N ARG A 562 8.12 -11.13 -63.54
CA ARG A 562 7.39 -11.54 -64.75
C ARG A 562 6.41 -12.68 -64.48
N ALA A 563 5.79 -12.67 -63.30
CA ALA A 563 4.77 -13.63 -62.92
C ALA A 563 3.48 -13.35 -63.71
N ARG A 564 2.80 -14.42 -64.14
CA ARG A 564 1.44 -14.37 -64.67
C ARG A 564 0.44 -14.98 -63.72
N ARG A 565 0.92 -15.83 -62.80
CA ARG A 565 0.11 -16.50 -61.80
C ARG A 565 0.76 -16.47 -60.42
N ALA A 566 -0.08 -16.47 -59.39
CA ALA A 566 0.33 -16.54 -58.00
C ALA A 566 -0.50 -17.57 -57.21
N ARG A 567 0.15 -18.17 -56.21
CA ARG A 567 -0.51 -18.93 -55.13
C ARG A 567 -0.29 -18.22 -53.82
N VAL A 568 -1.35 -17.76 -53.17
CA VAL A 568 -1.28 -16.96 -51.95
C VAL A 568 -1.56 -17.84 -50.74
N TYR A 569 -0.63 -17.86 -49.78
CA TYR A 569 -0.78 -18.59 -48.52
C TYR A 569 -0.59 -17.68 -47.32
N TYR A 570 -1.48 -17.80 -46.33
CA TYR A 570 -1.56 -16.88 -45.20
C TYR A 570 -2.02 -17.60 -43.92
N SER A 571 -1.99 -16.91 -42.77
CA SER A 571 -2.53 -17.43 -41.51
C SER A 571 -4.06 -17.39 -41.53
N ALA A 572 -4.72 -18.52 -41.27
CA ALA A 572 -6.18 -18.54 -41.10
C ALA A 572 -6.63 -18.14 -39.69
N ASP A 573 -5.69 -17.84 -38.78
CA ASP A 573 -5.99 -17.41 -37.42
C ASP A 573 -6.76 -16.08 -37.43
N PRO A 574 -7.99 -16.03 -36.88
CA PRO A 574 -8.79 -14.81 -36.87
C PRO A 574 -8.17 -13.67 -36.04
N ASP A 575 -7.28 -13.96 -35.09
CA ASP A 575 -6.63 -12.93 -34.27
C ASP A 575 -5.38 -12.33 -34.96
N ASP A 576 -4.95 -12.89 -36.09
CA ASP A 576 -3.82 -12.40 -36.89
C ASP A 576 -4.28 -11.41 -37.98
N THR A 577 -4.71 -10.22 -37.56
CA THR A 577 -5.17 -9.14 -38.46
C THR A 577 -4.14 -8.81 -39.54
N TYR A 578 -2.84 -8.80 -39.19
CA TYR A 578 -1.76 -8.56 -40.14
C TYR A 578 -1.82 -9.52 -41.34
N SER A 579 -1.83 -10.82 -41.08
CA SER A 579 -1.75 -11.83 -42.15
C SER A 579 -3.04 -11.85 -42.98
N HIS A 580 -4.18 -11.68 -42.32
CA HIS A 580 -5.49 -11.69 -42.98
C HIS A 580 -5.67 -10.50 -43.94
N GLU A 581 -5.40 -9.28 -43.47
CA GLU A 581 -5.50 -8.08 -44.30
C GLU A 581 -4.50 -8.10 -45.44
N LEU A 582 -3.26 -8.50 -45.19
CA LEU A 582 -2.23 -8.53 -46.22
C LEU A 582 -2.55 -9.56 -47.31
N ALA A 583 -3.08 -10.73 -46.95
CA ALA A 583 -3.58 -11.70 -47.92
C ALA A 583 -4.75 -11.16 -48.74
N THR A 584 -5.67 -10.45 -48.10
CA THR A 584 -6.81 -9.78 -48.75
C THR A 584 -6.33 -8.71 -49.73
N ALA A 585 -5.41 -7.85 -49.31
CA ALA A 585 -4.82 -6.83 -50.17
C ALA A 585 -4.06 -7.45 -51.35
N MET A 586 -3.29 -8.52 -51.13
CA MET A 586 -2.62 -9.26 -52.20
C MET A 586 -3.64 -9.88 -53.18
N ARG A 587 -4.75 -10.41 -52.66
CA ARG A 587 -5.83 -10.97 -53.48
C ARG A 587 -6.42 -9.94 -54.44
N ASP A 588 -6.51 -8.70 -53.98
CA ASP A 588 -7.13 -7.61 -54.74
C ASP A 588 -6.13 -6.94 -55.69
N GLU A 589 -4.86 -6.77 -55.29
CA GLU A 589 -3.84 -6.04 -56.07
C GLU A 589 -3.09 -6.91 -57.11
N LEU A 590 -2.92 -8.22 -56.88
CA LEU A 590 -2.25 -9.11 -57.85
C LEU A 590 -2.96 -9.14 -59.23
N PRO A 591 -4.29 -9.31 -59.31
CA PRO A 591 -5.00 -9.26 -60.58
C PRO A 591 -4.92 -7.90 -61.28
N VAL A 592 -4.91 -6.80 -60.51
CA VAL A 592 -4.74 -5.43 -61.03
C VAL A 592 -3.38 -5.28 -61.73
N ALA A 593 -2.34 -5.92 -61.18
CA ALA A 593 -1.01 -5.98 -61.80
C ALA A 593 -0.89 -7.01 -62.94
N GLY A 594 -1.97 -7.70 -63.30
CA GLY A 594 -1.99 -8.73 -64.36
C GLY A 594 -1.50 -10.12 -63.92
N VAL A 595 -1.54 -10.42 -62.62
CA VAL A 595 -1.15 -11.72 -62.05
C VAL A 595 -2.40 -12.46 -61.56
N GLU A 596 -2.76 -13.55 -62.21
CA GLU A 596 -3.92 -14.38 -61.85
C GLU A 596 -3.67 -15.19 -60.58
N ILE A 597 -4.66 -15.29 -59.69
CA ILE A 597 -4.55 -16.09 -58.47
C ILE A 597 -5.06 -17.50 -58.75
N SER A 598 -4.15 -18.46 -58.76
CA SER A 598 -4.47 -19.88 -59.01
C SER A 598 -4.70 -20.70 -57.73
N ASP A 599 -4.33 -20.17 -56.56
CA ASP A 599 -4.62 -20.76 -55.26
C ASP A 599 -4.60 -19.66 -54.19
N HIS A 600 -5.50 -19.75 -53.21
CA HIS A 600 -5.60 -18.80 -52.10
C HIS A 600 -6.08 -19.55 -50.86
N ALA A 601 -5.18 -19.89 -49.94
CA ALA A 601 -5.49 -20.79 -48.83
C ALA A 601 -4.79 -20.39 -47.52
N GLY A 602 -5.54 -20.48 -46.42
CA GLY A 602 -5.03 -20.20 -45.08
C GLY A 602 -4.55 -21.47 -44.35
N TYR A 603 -3.41 -21.38 -43.65
CA TYR A 603 -2.94 -22.45 -42.76
C TYR A 603 -3.47 -22.26 -41.33
N ARG A 604 -3.69 -23.38 -40.64
CA ARG A 604 -4.02 -23.39 -39.21
C ARG A 604 -2.78 -23.16 -38.34
N VAL A 605 -2.92 -22.32 -37.31
CA VAL A 605 -1.87 -22.03 -36.33
C VAL A 605 -1.89 -23.04 -35.17
N THR A 606 -3.08 -23.49 -34.78
CA THR A 606 -3.30 -24.53 -33.76
C THR A 606 -3.93 -25.77 -34.39
N ASP A 607 -3.87 -26.91 -33.70
CA ASP A 607 -4.41 -28.17 -34.25
C ASP A 607 -5.93 -28.17 -34.41
N GLU A 608 -6.64 -27.39 -33.62
CA GLU A 608 -8.09 -27.20 -33.69
C GLU A 608 -8.50 -25.92 -34.45
N GLY A 609 -7.52 -25.12 -34.89
CA GLY A 609 -7.75 -23.86 -35.59
C GLY A 609 -8.23 -24.03 -37.04
N PRO A 610 -8.79 -22.96 -37.63
CA PRO A 610 -9.25 -22.97 -39.02
C PRO A 610 -8.07 -23.10 -40.00
N GLY A 611 -8.35 -23.61 -41.21
CA GLY A 611 -7.36 -23.74 -42.27
C GLY A 611 -6.68 -25.12 -42.31
N GLU A 612 -5.72 -25.26 -43.22
CA GLU A 612 -5.02 -26.53 -43.45
C GLU A 612 -3.69 -26.62 -42.70
N SER A 613 -3.12 -27.83 -42.60
CA SER A 613 -1.77 -27.98 -42.06
C SER A 613 -0.76 -27.17 -42.87
N VAL A 614 0.09 -26.40 -42.18
CA VAL A 614 1.16 -25.58 -42.79
C VAL A 614 2.02 -26.42 -43.76
N GLY A 615 2.39 -27.64 -43.37
CA GLY A 615 3.17 -28.54 -44.21
C GLY A 615 2.39 -29.12 -45.41
N GLN A 616 1.06 -29.25 -45.32
CA GLN A 616 0.22 -29.64 -46.46
C GLN A 616 0.16 -28.51 -47.49
N LEU A 617 -0.04 -27.26 -47.05
CA LEU A 617 0.01 -26.11 -47.96
C LEU A 617 1.38 -25.95 -48.59
N GLY A 618 2.46 -26.17 -47.83
CA GLY A 618 3.82 -26.20 -48.38
C GLY A 618 3.99 -27.24 -49.50
N ARG A 619 3.44 -28.45 -49.32
CA ARG A 619 3.42 -29.47 -50.38
C ARG A 619 2.62 -29.03 -51.60
N ARG A 620 1.44 -28.43 -51.40
CA ARG A 620 0.58 -27.92 -52.47
C ARG A 620 1.23 -26.80 -53.26
N ALA A 621 1.90 -25.89 -52.58
CA ALA A 621 2.62 -24.76 -53.16
C ALA A 621 3.70 -25.18 -54.17
N CYS A 622 4.20 -26.42 -54.05
CA CYS A 622 5.16 -26.99 -54.99
C CYS A 622 4.63 -27.08 -56.43
N GLN A 623 3.32 -27.13 -56.65
CA GLN A 623 2.74 -27.13 -58.00
C GLN A 623 3.16 -25.89 -58.82
N ALA A 624 3.52 -24.79 -58.17
CA ALA A 624 4.07 -23.62 -58.85
C ALA A 624 5.44 -23.90 -59.49
N ALA A 625 6.21 -24.89 -59.03
CA ALA A 625 7.50 -25.25 -59.62
C ALA A 625 7.37 -25.86 -61.03
N GLU A 626 6.17 -26.37 -61.38
CA GLU A 626 5.88 -26.93 -62.70
C GLU A 626 5.68 -25.85 -63.78
N ARG A 627 5.51 -24.58 -63.37
CA ARG A 627 5.25 -23.46 -64.28
C ARG A 627 6.21 -22.29 -64.02
N PRO A 628 7.02 -21.86 -65.00
CA PRO A 628 8.04 -20.83 -64.78
C PRO A 628 7.46 -19.42 -64.51
N ASP A 629 6.22 -19.16 -64.95
CA ASP A 629 5.49 -17.91 -64.77
C ASP A 629 4.56 -17.89 -63.55
N GLU A 630 4.56 -18.96 -62.74
CA GLU A 630 3.80 -19.06 -61.50
C GLU A 630 4.72 -18.85 -60.28
N ILE A 631 4.30 -17.99 -59.34
CA ILE A 631 5.03 -17.73 -58.11
C ILE A 631 4.20 -18.15 -56.88
N VAL A 632 4.88 -18.32 -55.75
CA VAL A 632 4.25 -18.47 -54.44
C VAL A 632 4.36 -17.14 -53.71
N VAL A 633 3.23 -16.62 -53.25
CA VAL A 633 3.16 -15.47 -52.36
C VAL A 633 2.87 -15.99 -50.95
N TYR A 634 3.80 -15.78 -50.03
CA TYR A 634 3.63 -16.18 -48.62
C TYR A 634 3.37 -14.95 -47.78
N ALA A 635 2.11 -14.77 -47.39
CA ALA A 635 1.59 -13.68 -46.56
C ALA A 635 1.36 -14.10 -45.10
N GLY A 636 2.14 -15.06 -44.60
CA GLY A 636 2.10 -15.55 -43.22
C GLY A 636 3.25 -15.03 -42.34
N ARG A 637 3.25 -15.49 -41.08
CA ARG A 637 4.30 -15.18 -40.09
C ARG A 637 5.55 -16.04 -40.29
N ALA A 638 6.71 -15.55 -39.87
CA ALA A 638 8.00 -16.24 -39.99
C ALA A 638 8.05 -17.58 -39.25
N GLU A 639 7.35 -17.68 -38.12
CA GLU A 639 7.35 -18.85 -37.22
C GLU A 639 6.81 -20.12 -37.89
N ARG A 640 5.94 -19.96 -38.89
CA ARG A 640 5.37 -21.08 -39.67
C ARG A 640 6.07 -21.29 -41.00
N PHE A 641 6.94 -20.37 -41.41
CA PHE A 641 7.55 -20.42 -42.74
C PHE A 641 8.51 -21.60 -42.91
N GLU A 642 9.29 -21.97 -41.88
CA GLU A 642 10.17 -23.15 -41.96
C GLU A 642 9.38 -24.45 -42.13
N GLN A 643 8.24 -24.58 -41.44
CA GLN A 643 7.34 -25.73 -41.58
C GLN A 643 6.70 -25.79 -42.98
N PHE A 644 6.35 -24.62 -43.53
CA PHE A 644 5.85 -24.50 -44.90
C PHE A 644 6.91 -24.93 -45.92
N LEU A 645 8.15 -24.44 -45.78
CA LEU A 645 9.28 -24.85 -46.63
C LEU A 645 9.64 -26.33 -46.45
N THR A 646 9.50 -26.91 -45.26
CA THR A 646 9.69 -28.35 -45.03
C THR A 646 8.72 -29.18 -45.87
N GLY A 647 7.44 -28.79 -45.87
CA GLY A 647 6.42 -29.41 -46.74
C GLY A 647 6.78 -29.26 -48.22
N MET A 648 7.18 -28.06 -48.63
CA MET A 648 7.57 -27.77 -50.02
C MET A 648 8.81 -28.57 -50.45
N LYS A 649 9.81 -28.68 -49.59
CA LYS A 649 11.04 -29.45 -49.83
C LYS A 649 10.74 -30.91 -50.14
N LEU A 650 9.81 -31.52 -49.39
CA LEU A 650 9.39 -32.90 -49.58
C LEU A 650 8.70 -33.11 -50.94
N ALA A 651 7.85 -32.18 -51.37
CA ALA A 651 7.15 -32.27 -52.66
C ALA A 651 8.07 -31.91 -53.85
N CYS A 652 8.90 -30.88 -53.72
CA CYS A 652 9.69 -30.31 -54.82
C CYS A 652 11.07 -30.95 -54.99
N GLN A 653 11.54 -31.76 -54.04
CA GLN A 653 12.89 -32.34 -54.06
C GLN A 653 13.99 -31.27 -54.29
N ASN A 654 13.91 -30.17 -53.53
CA ASN A 654 14.79 -28.99 -53.63
C ASN A 654 14.69 -28.14 -54.93
N ARG A 655 13.69 -28.37 -55.78
CA ARG A 655 13.38 -27.50 -56.94
C ARG A 655 12.26 -26.52 -56.60
N TYR A 656 12.59 -25.49 -55.84
CA TYR A 656 11.60 -24.54 -55.33
C TYR A 656 11.09 -23.58 -56.44
N PRO A 657 9.79 -23.23 -56.44
CA PRO A 657 9.31 -22.10 -57.23
C PRO A 657 9.92 -20.78 -56.71
N ARG A 658 9.70 -19.69 -57.44
CA ARG A 658 9.99 -18.36 -56.89
C ARG A 658 8.98 -18.04 -55.80
N ILE A 659 9.47 -17.60 -54.65
CA ILE A 659 8.67 -17.24 -53.48
C ILE A 659 8.85 -15.76 -53.22
N LEU A 660 7.75 -15.01 -53.24
CA LEU A 660 7.68 -13.65 -52.72
C LEU A 660 7.03 -13.69 -51.34
N ALA A 661 7.80 -13.42 -50.30
CA ALA A 661 7.35 -13.43 -48.92
C ALA A 661 7.20 -12.02 -48.36
N THR A 662 6.40 -11.89 -47.31
CA THR A 662 6.13 -10.63 -46.63
C THR A 662 7.25 -10.21 -45.67
N ASP A 663 7.10 -9.06 -45.02
CA ASP A 663 8.14 -8.45 -44.20
C ASP A 663 8.54 -9.27 -42.96
N ASP A 664 7.60 -9.98 -42.33
CA ASP A 664 7.91 -10.79 -41.15
C ASP A 664 8.91 -11.93 -41.45
N VAL A 665 8.90 -12.49 -42.68
CA VAL A 665 9.81 -13.58 -43.11
C VAL A 665 11.30 -13.15 -43.08
N SER A 666 11.59 -11.86 -43.04
CA SER A 666 12.95 -11.36 -42.76
C SER A 666 13.58 -12.04 -41.54
N ARG A 667 12.80 -12.33 -40.49
CA ARG A 667 13.29 -13.00 -39.27
C ARG A 667 13.77 -14.43 -39.53
N PHE A 668 13.14 -15.16 -40.45
CA PHE A 668 13.57 -16.49 -40.87
C PHE A 668 14.91 -16.45 -41.61
N VAL A 669 15.11 -15.43 -42.46
CA VAL A 669 16.37 -15.28 -43.21
C VAL A 669 17.51 -14.89 -42.26
N LEU A 670 17.24 -14.04 -41.27
CA LEU A 670 18.23 -13.60 -40.27
C LEU A 670 18.63 -14.63 -39.24
N SER A 671 17.90 -15.74 -39.10
CA SER A 671 18.36 -16.89 -38.32
C SER A 671 19.33 -17.77 -39.11
N GLY A 672 19.49 -17.52 -40.42
CA GLY A 672 20.26 -18.37 -41.33
C GLY A 672 19.56 -19.68 -41.69
N ALA A 673 18.28 -19.85 -41.30
CA ALA A 673 17.52 -21.08 -41.55
C ALA A 673 17.32 -21.35 -43.04
N ASN A 674 17.36 -20.32 -43.88
CA ASN A 674 17.33 -20.43 -45.35
C ASN A 674 18.45 -21.33 -45.90
N ARG A 675 19.62 -21.42 -45.23
CA ARG A 675 20.74 -22.29 -45.64
C ARG A 675 20.41 -23.79 -45.63
N LYS A 676 19.35 -24.21 -44.91
CA LYS A 676 18.86 -25.60 -44.87
C LYS A 676 18.10 -26.01 -46.15
N TYR A 677 17.84 -25.04 -47.04
CA TYR A 677 17.02 -25.19 -48.25
C TYR A 677 17.84 -24.81 -49.49
N PRO A 678 18.72 -25.70 -49.98
CA PRO A 678 19.54 -25.43 -51.16
C PRO A 678 18.66 -25.24 -52.40
N GLY A 679 18.96 -24.23 -53.22
CA GLY A 679 18.16 -23.89 -54.40
C GLY A 679 16.88 -23.10 -54.10
N LEU A 680 16.67 -22.67 -52.85
CA LEU A 680 15.55 -21.80 -52.47
C LEU A 680 15.62 -20.46 -53.21
N ARG A 681 14.55 -20.12 -53.94
CA ARG A 681 14.40 -18.85 -54.64
C ARG A 681 13.45 -17.96 -53.83
N LEU A 682 14.00 -17.23 -52.87
CA LEU A 682 13.22 -16.43 -51.93
C LEU A 682 13.56 -14.95 -52.07
N GLU A 683 12.57 -14.18 -52.49
CA GLU A 683 12.48 -12.74 -52.35
C GLU A 683 11.54 -12.43 -51.19
N TYR A 684 11.89 -11.49 -50.32
CA TYR A 684 11.06 -11.09 -49.20
C TYR A 684 11.05 -9.59 -49.03
N MET A 685 9.90 -9.07 -48.60
CA MET A 685 9.74 -7.66 -48.33
C MET A 685 10.47 -7.25 -47.05
N THR A 686 10.82 -5.98 -46.91
CA THR A 686 11.21 -5.42 -45.63
C THR A 686 10.84 -3.95 -45.54
N LEU A 687 10.49 -3.53 -44.33
CA LEU A 687 10.07 -2.16 -43.99
C LEU A 687 11.29 -1.26 -43.75
N ALA A 688 12.39 -1.85 -43.30
CA ALA A 688 13.68 -1.19 -43.09
C ALA A 688 14.81 -2.22 -43.20
N SER A 689 16.01 -1.81 -43.62
CA SER A 689 17.18 -2.69 -43.58
C SER A 689 18.47 -1.90 -43.75
N SER A 690 19.52 -2.36 -43.06
CA SER A 690 20.89 -1.87 -43.28
C SER A 690 21.40 -2.11 -44.71
N ALA A 691 20.74 -2.99 -45.47
CA ALA A 691 21.08 -3.28 -46.87
C ALA A 691 20.94 -2.05 -47.79
N LEU A 692 20.19 -1.01 -47.40
CA LEU A 692 20.12 0.26 -48.13
C LEU A 692 21.48 0.97 -48.27
N TRP A 693 22.39 0.72 -47.34
CA TRP A 693 23.73 1.31 -47.31
C TRP A 693 24.80 0.35 -47.85
N GLY A 694 24.37 -0.68 -48.59
CA GLY A 694 25.20 -1.67 -49.24
C GLY A 694 25.68 -2.82 -48.36
N ALA A 695 26.41 -3.76 -48.97
CA ALA A 695 26.92 -4.95 -48.28
C ALA A 695 28.11 -4.67 -47.33
N ASP A 696 28.82 -3.54 -47.48
CA ASP A 696 29.97 -3.16 -46.65
C ASP A 696 29.56 -2.41 -45.37
N CYS A 697 29.62 -3.12 -44.23
CA CYS A 697 29.30 -2.56 -42.93
C CYS A 697 30.21 -1.38 -42.51
N GLN A 698 31.47 -1.31 -42.97
CA GLN A 698 32.31 -0.15 -42.67
C GLN A 698 31.91 1.10 -43.46
N ALA A 699 31.34 0.94 -44.65
CA ALA A 699 30.75 2.04 -45.41
C ALA A 699 29.43 2.50 -44.74
N THR A 700 28.57 1.57 -44.36
CA THR A 700 27.31 1.84 -43.63
C THR A 700 27.54 2.70 -42.37
N ARG A 701 28.54 2.35 -41.56
CA ARG A 701 28.89 3.12 -40.34
C ARG A 701 29.36 4.53 -40.62
N ARG A 702 29.97 4.80 -41.77
CA ARG A 702 30.48 6.14 -42.12
C ARG A 702 29.42 7.06 -42.70
N GLN A 703 28.33 6.50 -43.21
CA GLN A 703 27.32 7.23 -43.99
C GLN A 703 26.04 7.54 -43.20
N SER A 704 25.87 7.00 -41.99
CA SER A 704 24.65 7.18 -41.20
C SER A 704 24.95 7.47 -39.74
N GLY A 705 24.50 8.64 -39.25
CA GLY A 705 24.64 9.04 -37.85
C GLY A 705 24.01 8.05 -36.86
N PHE A 706 22.93 7.37 -37.28
CA PHE A 706 22.32 6.30 -36.50
C PHE A 706 23.27 5.13 -36.28
N TYR A 707 23.93 4.61 -37.33
CA TYR A 707 24.86 3.48 -37.21
C TYR A 707 26.15 3.85 -36.48
N ILE A 708 26.59 5.12 -36.53
CA ILE A 708 27.69 5.63 -35.68
C ILE A 708 27.32 5.48 -34.20
N ARG A 709 26.14 6.00 -33.81
CA ARG A 709 25.66 5.95 -32.42
C ARG A 709 25.37 4.52 -31.96
N TYR A 710 24.73 3.72 -32.82
CA TYR A 710 24.50 2.30 -32.55
C TYR A 710 25.82 1.61 -32.22
N ASN A 711 26.84 1.76 -33.08
CA ASN A 711 28.13 1.12 -32.85
C ASN A 711 28.81 1.63 -31.58
N GLY A 712 28.69 2.92 -31.26
CA GLY A 712 29.24 3.52 -30.05
C GLY A 712 28.58 3.01 -28.76
N LEU A 713 27.28 2.70 -28.79
CA LEU A 713 26.53 2.21 -27.63
C LEU A 713 26.58 0.69 -27.47
N PHE A 714 26.52 -0.06 -28.57
CA PHE A 714 26.26 -1.51 -28.55
C PHE A 714 27.25 -2.35 -29.35
N GLY A 715 28.11 -1.74 -30.19
CA GLY A 715 28.93 -2.49 -31.16
C GLY A 715 28.10 -3.12 -32.28
N GLY A 716 28.70 -3.99 -33.11
CA GLY A 716 27.97 -4.93 -33.99
C GLY A 716 26.98 -4.36 -35.02
N ALA A 717 27.00 -3.04 -35.28
CA ALA A 717 25.82 -2.31 -35.76
C ALA A 717 25.17 -2.79 -37.07
N CYS A 718 25.92 -3.32 -38.03
CA CYS A 718 25.34 -3.80 -39.31
C CYS A 718 25.30 -5.34 -39.43
N GLU A 719 25.86 -6.06 -38.46
CA GLU A 719 25.71 -7.52 -38.38
C GLU A 719 24.46 -7.88 -37.58
N GLU A 720 24.19 -7.13 -36.51
CA GLU A 720 23.09 -7.41 -35.58
C GLU A 720 21.75 -6.78 -36.01
N ASN A 721 21.78 -5.59 -36.63
CA ASN A 721 20.57 -4.81 -36.96
C ASN A 721 20.30 -4.80 -38.49
N ARG A 722 19.98 -5.96 -39.05
CA ARG A 722 19.67 -6.14 -40.48
C ARG A 722 18.18 -6.21 -40.81
N ASP A 723 17.32 -6.61 -39.87
CA ASP A 723 15.84 -6.55 -40.03
C ASP A 723 15.30 -5.12 -39.96
N GLY A 724 16.10 -4.17 -39.50
CA GLY A 724 15.71 -2.78 -39.38
C GLY A 724 14.74 -2.51 -38.22
N ARG A 725 14.57 -3.43 -37.27
CA ARG A 725 13.69 -3.21 -36.09
C ARG A 725 14.12 -2.00 -35.26
N ALA A 726 15.43 -1.83 -35.09
CA ALA A 726 15.98 -0.66 -34.41
C ALA A 726 15.73 0.64 -35.21
N LEU A 727 15.67 0.59 -36.54
CA LEU A 727 15.43 1.78 -37.37
C LEU A 727 13.98 2.23 -37.24
N LEU A 728 13.03 1.29 -37.28
CA LEU A 728 11.60 1.58 -37.16
C LEU A 728 11.26 2.17 -35.77
N THR A 729 11.85 1.63 -34.72
CA THR A 729 11.62 2.12 -33.35
C THR A 729 12.33 3.45 -33.07
N PHE A 730 13.51 3.67 -33.64
CA PHE A 730 14.17 4.97 -33.65
C PHE A 730 13.27 6.03 -34.31
N ASP A 731 12.74 5.71 -35.50
CA ASP A 731 11.84 6.60 -36.25
C ASP A 731 10.54 6.87 -35.49
N ALA A 732 9.98 5.88 -34.79
CA ALA A 732 8.78 6.07 -33.97
C ALA A 732 9.01 7.09 -32.86
N LEU A 733 10.16 7.03 -32.19
CA LEU A 733 10.49 8.02 -31.16
C LEU A 733 10.85 9.38 -31.77
N ALA A 734 11.43 9.40 -32.97
CA ALA A 734 11.70 10.64 -33.70
C ALA A 734 10.40 11.38 -34.09
N VAL A 735 9.32 10.66 -34.43
CA VAL A 735 7.98 11.25 -34.65
C VAL A 735 7.46 11.92 -33.38
N ILE A 736 7.55 11.26 -32.23
CA ILE A 736 7.15 11.84 -30.94
C ILE A 736 7.99 13.07 -30.58
N ARG A 737 9.32 12.98 -30.76
CA ARG A 737 10.26 14.09 -30.53
C ARG A 737 9.90 15.30 -31.40
N GLN A 738 9.66 15.09 -32.70
CA GLN A 738 9.27 16.17 -33.60
C GLN A 738 7.92 16.75 -33.22
N ALA A 739 6.94 15.92 -32.85
CA ALA A 739 5.63 16.40 -32.41
C ALA A 739 5.75 17.28 -31.15
N ALA A 740 6.57 16.87 -30.18
CA ALA A 740 6.85 17.68 -28.99
C ALA A 740 7.51 19.02 -29.38
N ALA A 741 8.51 19.00 -30.27
CA ALA A 741 9.18 20.20 -30.76
C ALA A 741 8.19 21.15 -31.48
N ASN A 742 7.29 20.61 -32.32
CA ASN A 742 6.26 21.39 -33.02
C ASN A 742 5.32 22.11 -32.04
N VAL A 743 4.91 21.43 -30.96
CA VAL A 743 4.06 22.04 -29.93
C VAL A 743 4.84 23.11 -29.14
N LEU A 744 6.07 22.81 -28.72
CA LEU A 744 6.90 23.74 -27.96
C LEU A 744 7.23 25.02 -28.73
N ALA A 745 7.42 24.92 -30.05
CA ALA A 745 7.65 26.07 -30.92
C ALA A 745 6.45 27.03 -30.98
N LYS A 746 5.23 26.53 -30.72
CA LYS A 746 4.00 27.32 -30.69
C LYS A 746 3.70 27.83 -29.27
N ASP A 747 3.56 26.92 -28.31
CA ASP A 747 3.23 27.23 -26.92
C ASP A 747 3.53 26.05 -25.97
N ALA A 748 4.37 26.30 -24.96
CA ALA A 748 4.72 25.31 -23.95
C ALA A 748 3.56 24.93 -23.01
N VAL A 749 2.52 25.76 -22.89
CA VAL A 749 1.30 25.44 -22.09
C VAL A 749 0.45 24.39 -22.81
N THR A 750 0.44 24.41 -24.14
CA THR A 750 -0.26 23.42 -24.97
C THR A 750 0.29 22.00 -24.75
N LEU A 751 1.61 21.83 -24.61
CA LEU A 751 2.21 20.52 -24.31
C LEU A 751 1.69 19.92 -22.99
N LYS A 752 1.42 20.77 -21.98
CA LYS A 752 0.90 20.34 -20.68
C LYS A 752 -0.60 20.03 -20.67
N THR A 753 -1.37 20.62 -21.59
CA THR A 753 -2.84 20.58 -21.59
C THR A 753 -3.41 19.67 -22.68
N GLN A 754 -2.77 19.59 -23.83
CA GLN A 754 -3.20 18.83 -25.01
C GLN A 754 -2.18 17.79 -25.46
N GLY A 755 -1.03 17.69 -24.77
CA GLY A 755 0.04 16.76 -25.12
C GLY A 755 0.68 17.09 -26.47
N ILE A 756 1.01 16.06 -27.24
CA ILE A 756 1.73 16.18 -28.52
C ILE A 756 0.82 16.07 -29.76
N VAL A 757 -0.49 15.88 -29.58
CA VAL A 757 -1.44 15.59 -30.69
C VAL A 757 -1.40 16.67 -31.76
N ALA A 758 -1.44 17.95 -31.36
CA ALA A 758 -1.39 19.06 -32.31
C ALA A 758 -0.08 19.07 -33.12
N GLY A 759 1.04 18.70 -32.49
CA GLY A 759 2.34 18.62 -33.15
C GLY A 759 2.47 17.43 -34.11
N LEU A 760 1.78 16.31 -33.85
CA LEU A 760 1.71 15.17 -34.78
C LEU A 760 1.03 15.58 -36.10
N ALA A 761 -0.06 16.36 -36.02
CA ALA A 761 -0.78 16.84 -37.19
C ALA A 761 0.05 17.80 -38.08
N ASP A 762 1.10 18.42 -37.52
CA ASP A 762 2.03 19.29 -38.25
C ASP A 762 3.13 18.53 -39.02
N ILE A 763 3.26 17.21 -38.84
CA ILE A 763 4.28 16.38 -39.53
C ILE A 763 3.80 16.06 -40.95
N ARG A 764 3.73 17.10 -41.80
CA ARG A 764 3.21 16.99 -43.16
C ARG A 764 3.98 17.89 -44.11
N GLY A 765 4.22 17.43 -45.33
CA GLY A 765 4.87 18.17 -46.41
C GLY A 765 6.26 18.68 -46.00
N LYS A 766 6.41 20.00 -45.85
CA LYS A 766 7.69 20.61 -45.42
C LYS A 766 8.08 20.29 -43.96
N GLY A 767 7.11 19.90 -43.13
CA GLY A 767 7.31 19.49 -41.75
C GLY A 767 7.58 17.99 -41.57
N LEU A 768 7.87 17.26 -42.65
CA LEU A 768 8.17 15.83 -42.58
C LEU A 768 9.36 15.53 -41.64
N VAL A 769 9.37 14.33 -41.07
CA VAL A 769 10.54 13.83 -40.34
C VAL A 769 11.39 12.98 -41.27
N SER A 770 12.66 13.34 -41.44
CA SER A 770 13.62 12.50 -42.15
C SER A 770 14.10 11.36 -41.24
N GLY A 771 13.38 10.25 -41.28
CA GLY A 771 13.72 9.03 -40.56
C GLY A 771 14.92 8.29 -41.15
N VAL A 772 15.49 7.38 -40.36
CA VAL A 772 16.58 6.50 -40.79
C VAL A 772 16.05 5.42 -41.73
N SER A 773 14.80 4.96 -41.54
CA SER A 773 14.14 4.02 -42.45
C SER A 773 13.41 4.70 -43.61
N GLY A 774 13.69 5.98 -43.89
CA GLY A 774 13.04 6.78 -44.94
C GLY A 774 12.14 7.88 -44.36
N ASP A 775 11.67 8.77 -45.23
CA ASP A 775 10.89 9.94 -44.83
C ASP A 775 9.54 9.55 -44.21
N LEU A 776 9.11 10.33 -43.22
CA LEU A 776 7.84 10.22 -42.52
C LEU A 776 7.05 11.50 -42.78
N ASP A 777 6.22 11.46 -43.81
CA ASP A 777 5.34 12.55 -44.21
C ASP A 777 3.89 12.07 -44.16
N TYR A 778 3.02 12.68 -43.36
CA TYR A 778 1.62 12.28 -43.24
C TYR A 778 0.69 13.12 -44.12
N SER A 779 1.19 13.71 -45.21
CA SER A 779 0.47 14.66 -46.08
C SER A 779 -0.69 14.09 -46.90
N ASP A 780 -0.82 12.77 -47.03
CA ASP A 780 -1.93 12.15 -47.77
C ASP A 780 -3.27 12.42 -47.05
N SER A 781 -4.25 12.93 -47.80
CA SER A 781 -5.59 13.20 -47.28
C SER A 781 -6.41 11.93 -47.09
N GLU A 782 -6.15 10.90 -47.89
CA GLU A 782 -6.83 9.61 -47.81
C GLU A 782 -6.25 8.73 -46.69
N ALA A 783 -5.00 8.97 -46.29
CA ALA A 783 -4.32 8.24 -45.23
C ALA A 783 -3.48 9.15 -44.30
N PRO A 784 -4.09 10.11 -43.57
CA PRO A 784 -3.38 11.20 -42.86
C PRO A 784 -2.56 10.78 -41.62
N ARG A 785 -2.39 9.48 -41.38
CA ARG A 785 -1.68 8.90 -40.23
C ARG A 785 -0.76 7.73 -40.61
N THR A 786 -0.66 7.46 -41.92
CA THR A 786 0.29 6.53 -42.52
C THR A 786 1.24 7.34 -43.41
N PRO A 787 2.56 7.09 -43.35
CA PRO A 787 3.51 7.94 -44.04
C PRO A 787 3.44 7.73 -45.55
N VAL A 788 3.24 8.82 -46.27
CA VAL A 788 3.30 8.92 -47.72
C VAL A 788 4.69 8.57 -48.17
N ASP A 789 4.76 7.73 -49.21
CA ASP A 789 6.01 7.36 -49.82
C ASP A 789 7.08 6.81 -48.88
N LYS A 790 6.65 6.20 -47.77
CA LYS A 790 7.53 5.48 -46.87
C LYS A 790 8.28 4.38 -47.62
N ALA A 791 9.56 4.25 -47.28
CA ALA A 791 10.43 3.29 -47.92
C ALA A 791 9.94 1.86 -47.72
N ILE A 792 10.02 1.08 -48.79
CA ILE A 792 9.73 -0.35 -48.79
C ILE A 792 10.70 -1.04 -49.74
N GLN A 793 11.16 -2.22 -49.36
CA GLN A 793 12.24 -2.91 -50.04
C GLN A 793 11.88 -4.37 -50.33
N VAL A 794 12.49 -4.93 -51.37
CA VAL A 794 12.57 -6.37 -51.59
C VAL A 794 14.03 -6.77 -51.46
N LEU A 795 14.30 -7.71 -50.55
CA LEU A 795 15.58 -8.37 -50.39
C LEU A 795 15.52 -9.77 -51.02
N ARG A 796 16.61 -10.20 -51.64
CA ARG A 796 16.77 -11.59 -52.09
C ARG A 796 17.61 -12.35 -51.07
N ALA A 797 17.09 -13.48 -50.60
CA ALA A 797 17.85 -14.39 -49.74
C ALA A 797 18.98 -15.05 -50.55
N THR A 798 20.18 -15.11 -49.98
CA THR A 798 21.35 -15.78 -50.58
C THR A 798 21.94 -16.78 -49.58
N GLU A 799 22.91 -17.60 -50.00
CA GLU A 799 23.66 -18.46 -49.07
C GLU A 799 24.47 -17.64 -48.05
N GLY A 800 24.91 -16.46 -48.48
CA GLY A 800 25.59 -15.47 -47.67
C GLY A 800 24.62 -14.46 -47.08
N GLN A 801 24.88 -13.18 -47.31
CA GLN A 801 24.05 -12.10 -46.83
C GLN A 801 22.96 -11.73 -47.84
N PRO A 802 21.73 -11.42 -47.41
CA PRO A 802 20.69 -10.93 -48.31
C PRO A 802 21.14 -9.66 -49.03
N CYS A 803 20.77 -9.53 -50.30
CA CYS A 803 21.07 -8.35 -51.12
C CYS A 803 19.79 -7.57 -51.45
N LEU A 804 19.94 -6.28 -51.75
CA LEU A 804 18.83 -5.39 -52.13
C LEU A 804 18.43 -5.59 -53.60
N ALA A 805 17.22 -6.11 -53.83
CA ALA A 805 16.67 -6.36 -55.16
C ALA A 805 15.85 -5.17 -55.67
N LYS A 806 15.03 -4.57 -54.81
CA LYS A 806 14.19 -3.42 -55.15
C LYS A 806 14.02 -2.51 -53.94
N VAL A 807 13.92 -1.22 -54.20
CA VAL A 807 13.49 -0.21 -53.23
C VAL A 807 12.50 0.74 -53.90
N ALA A 808 11.50 1.18 -53.16
CA ALA A 808 10.61 2.28 -53.49
C ALA A 808 10.41 3.17 -52.26
N GLY A 809 10.04 4.43 -52.46
CA GLY A 809 9.83 5.42 -51.41
C GLY A 809 10.89 6.52 -51.38
N LYS A 810 10.73 7.47 -50.46
CA LYS A 810 11.48 8.72 -50.41
C LYS A 810 12.50 8.75 -49.25
N PHE A 811 13.68 9.27 -49.55
CA PHE A 811 14.75 9.52 -48.58
C PHE A 811 15.31 10.93 -48.81
N SER A 812 14.92 11.90 -47.98
CA SER A 812 15.42 13.28 -48.11
C SER A 812 16.83 13.45 -47.55
N SER A 813 17.27 12.55 -46.67
CA SER A 813 18.55 12.64 -45.95
C SER A 813 19.66 11.72 -46.49
N GLN A 814 19.41 10.91 -47.53
CA GLN A 814 20.37 9.88 -47.98
C GLN A 814 20.78 10.05 -49.45
N PRO A 815 22.09 9.96 -49.78
CA PRO A 815 22.56 9.83 -51.16
C PRO A 815 22.22 8.45 -51.76
N TRP A 816 22.28 8.37 -53.09
CA TRP A 816 21.84 7.27 -53.98
C TRP A 816 21.93 5.85 -53.39
N ILE A 817 20.79 5.15 -53.40
CA ILE A 817 20.65 3.75 -52.98
C ILE A 817 21.16 2.85 -54.11
N ALA A 818 22.31 2.21 -53.91
CA ALA A 818 22.86 1.25 -54.85
C ALA A 818 22.08 -0.08 -54.76
N ARG A 819 21.69 -0.61 -55.92
CA ARG A 819 21.19 -1.99 -56.01
C ARG A 819 22.39 -2.92 -56.09
N ASP A 820 22.41 -3.89 -55.18
CA ASP A 820 23.57 -4.77 -55.03
C ASP A 820 23.26 -6.22 -55.41
N CYS A 821 21.99 -6.55 -55.70
CA CYS A 821 21.64 -7.86 -56.23
C CYS A 821 21.93 -7.96 -57.74
N PRO A 822 22.59 -9.05 -58.19
CA PRO A 822 22.74 -9.37 -59.60
C PRO A 822 21.43 -9.80 -60.29
#